data_AF-A0A542SEI8-F1
#
_entry.id   AF-A0A542SEI8-F1
#
_cell.length_a   1.000
_cell.length_b   1.000
_cell.length_c   1.000
_cell.angle_alpha   90.00
_cell.angle_beta   90.00
_cell.angle_gamma   90.00
#
_symmetry.space_group_name_H-M   'P 1'
#
loop_
_entity.id
_entity.type
_entity.pdbx_description
1 polymer ?
#
loop_
_entity_poly.entity_id
_entity_poly.type
_entity_poly.pdbx_seq_one_letter_code
_entity_poly.pdbx_strand_id
1 'polypeptide(L)'
;MTSATSPGDRPGRGPTGRAERCFVVGIVGLPLWWVLGLASVVPLLVAVPLLLDLRRRRRVVVPSGFGWWLLFLAWVALGVGTLWAAAPGAVDDGGAGRLMVFGYRLCWYVASTVVLVWLGNTPPDRISDRVVHRMMAAVFVVAVAGGLLGLVAPDLSITTLAERVLPHGLRSNGFVSTLVSARASDVQTVLGVPEPRPKAPFPYTNTWGSVMSLGLVYFVATVARSRSRLRLLAPVVLALAAIPVVWSLNRGLWLAVGSCCIGLLVLLATRRNHTALAGLAVVVVLGGFALTSTPLGTTISERLSHPHSNERRSQLLVATVDSMTRGSPVVGFGSTRNVAGTFTSIAGGAKPDCPACGVPPLGTQGQLWLVLFSQGWVGTVFFLAFFVLALRRTWRCRTLNQTVATFVIGVFLLQLSVYDTMELPMMLVMTAIGLAWREQGGGSRLRSPGRRAAVVVAGTAALGGLLGAATTLRHDPHRTSTVTVALTPSPTYLDVGDFAREVTVGALVDQPVVQPVAATIDTEAALVRSQRALARAGQRVAMSPRELRDDISVTAPPLSTVLQLTLTTAAPHDPEAAARAVAEEYLAERRTYLEDRRTTLVARLQERLAAIDPTDPAWAATRTYLRAAIDHLTTHRPDAGTLIRLTPARPVGADRGVPVTSGLALGGLAGLIGVRLPRRRRSKTRTTKEPPAGLPARAEEVLVHAG
;
A
#
# COMPACT_ATOMS: atom_id res chain seq x y z
N MET A 1 16.44 -75.09 -5.31
CA MET A 1 17.45 -74.08 -5.66
C MET A 1 16.74 -72.76 -5.92
N THR A 2 16.29 -72.04 -4.89
CA THR A 2 16.99 -70.90 -4.24
C THR A 2 17.49 -69.83 -5.22
N SER A 3 16.67 -68.79 -5.44
CA SER A 3 17.17 -67.45 -5.75
C SER A 3 16.70 -66.48 -4.67
N ALA A 4 17.66 -65.78 -4.10
CA ALA A 4 17.57 -65.09 -2.82
C ALA A 4 16.69 -63.84 -2.89
N THR A 5 15.79 -63.75 -1.91
CA THR A 5 15.16 -62.52 -1.47
C THR A 5 16.21 -61.62 -0.82
N SER A 6 16.50 -60.47 -1.44
CA SER A 6 17.24 -59.37 -0.81
C SER A 6 16.36 -58.74 0.29
N PRO A 7 16.79 -58.69 1.55
CA PRO A 7 16.05 -58.05 2.62
C PRO A 7 16.49 -56.59 2.78
N GLY A 8 15.51 -55.68 2.72
CA GLY A 8 15.53 -54.48 3.56
C GLY A 8 15.89 -53.15 2.92
N ASP A 9 15.11 -52.69 1.94
CA ASP A 9 15.03 -51.25 1.66
C ASP A 9 13.94 -50.63 2.56
N ARG A 10 14.28 -50.44 3.84
CA ARG A 10 13.50 -49.56 4.73
C ARG A 10 13.63 -48.16 4.15
N PRO A 11 12.55 -47.35 4.02
CA PRO A 11 12.69 -45.96 3.61
C PRO A 11 13.41 -45.20 4.74
N GLY A 12 14.73 -45.11 4.60
CA GLY A 12 15.58 -44.35 5.50
C GLY A 12 15.12 -42.90 5.50
N ARG A 13 14.61 -42.44 6.65
CA ARG A 13 14.57 -41.01 6.98
C ARG A 13 16.02 -40.53 7.01
N GLY A 14 16.56 -40.12 5.87
CA GLY A 14 17.85 -39.44 5.82
C GLY A 14 17.80 -38.20 6.73
N PRO A 15 18.91 -37.82 7.39
CA PRO A 15 18.96 -36.66 8.25
C PRO A 15 18.58 -35.42 7.42
N THR A 16 17.52 -34.72 7.84
CA THR A 16 17.11 -33.45 7.23
C THR A 16 18.28 -32.47 7.29
N GLY A 17 18.64 -31.91 6.14
CA GLY A 17 19.70 -30.92 6.04
C GLY A 17 19.43 -29.71 6.94
N ARG A 18 20.48 -28.94 7.24
CA ARG A 18 20.37 -27.77 8.13
C ARG A 18 19.36 -26.75 7.60
N ALA A 19 19.28 -26.56 6.28
CA ALA A 19 18.37 -25.60 5.64
C ALA A 19 16.88 -26.00 5.80
N GLU A 20 16.57 -27.28 5.62
CA GLU A 20 15.21 -27.81 5.78
C GLU A 20 14.73 -27.63 7.23
N ARG A 21 15.59 -27.90 8.22
CA ARG A 21 15.28 -27.67 9.63
C ARG A 21 15.06 -26.19 9.94
N CYS A 22 15.92 -25.31 9.44
CA CYS A 22 15.73 -23.85 9.59
C CYS A 22 14.39 -23.40 8.99
N PHE A 23 14.01 -23.92 7.83
CA PHE A 23 12.73 -23.61 7.21
C PHE A 23 11.54 -24.08 8.05
N VAL A 24 11.57 -25.32 8.56
CA VAL A 24 10.51 -25.85 9.44
C VAL A 24 10.39 -25.02 10.71
N VAL A 25 11.50 -24.80 11.41
CA VAL A 25 11.54 -24.10 12.70
C VAL A 25 11.14 -22.63 12.53
N GLY A 26 11.60 -21.96 11.47
CA GLY A 26 11.28 -20.57 11.23
C GLY A 26 9.80 -20.31 10.96
N ILE A 27 9.10 -21.26 10.33
CA ILE A 27 7.66 -21.13 10.02
C ILE A 27 6.78 -21.67 11.15
N VAL A 28 7.05 -22.89 11.65
CA VAL A 28 6.22 -23.52 12.69
C VAL A 28 6.45 -22.90 14.06
N GLY A 29 7.65 -22.35 14.31
CA GLY A 29 7.98 -21.63 15.54
C GLY A 29 7.34 -20.24 15.67
N LEU A 30 6.47 -19.84 14.74
CA LEU A 30 5.82 -18.52 14.71
C LEU A 30 5.24 -18.06 16.06
N PRO A 31 4.56 -18.90 16.87
CA PRO A 31 4.09 -18.48 18.20
C PRO A 31 5.22 -18.05 19.14
N LEU A 32 6.35 -18.77 19.13
CA LEU A 32 7.52 -18.43 19.93
C LEU A 32 8.17 -17.15 19.42
N TRP A 33 8.32 -17.02 18.09
CA TRP A 33 8.89 -15.82 17.48
C TRP A 33 8.03 -14.59 17.76
N TRP A 34 6.71 -14.75 17.84
CA TRP A 34 5.80 -13.68 18.23
C TRP A 34 6.05 -13.19 19.65
N VAL A 35 6.08 -14.09 20.64
CA VAL A 35 6.36 -13.72 22.04
C VAL A 35 7.73 -13.03 22.19
N LEU A 36 8.71 -13.42 21.36
CA LEU A 36 10.05 -12.82 21.35
C LEU A 36 10.14 -11.50 20.56
N GLY A 37 9.10 -11.08 19.84
CA GLY A 37 9.11 -9.87 19.01
C GLY A 37 9.87 -10.03 17.70
N LEU A 38 9.97 -11.26 17.21
CA LEU A 38 10.75 -11.67 16.04
C LEU A 38 9.90 -12.34 14.95
N ALA A 39 8.56 -12.27 15.04
CA ALA A 39 7.64 -12.92 14.10
C ALA A 39 7.81 -12.46 12.65
N SER A 40 8.14 -11.19 12.40
CA SER A 40 8.44 -10.68 11.06
C SER A 40 9.92 -10.87 10.67
N VAL A 41 10.82 -11.06 11.64
CA VAL A 41 12.28 -11.13 11.39
C VAL A 41 12.74 -12.55 11.12
N VAL A 42 12.32 -13.54 11.92
CA VAL A 42 12.79 -14.92 11.77
C VAL A 42 12.43 -15.52 10.41
N PRO A 43 11.18 -15.44 9.91
CA PRO A 43 10.85 -15.94 8.58
C PRO A 43 11.65 -15.25 7.47
N LEU A 44 11.99 -13.98 7.64
CA LEU A 44 12.88 -13.25 6.72
C LEU A 44 14.30 -13.84 6.77
N LEU A 45 14.86 -14.05 7.97
CA LEU A 45 16.21 -14.59 8.17
C LEU A 45 16.37 -16.04 7.69
N VAL A 46 15.29 -16.82 7.66
CA VAL A 46 15.28 -18.18 7.09
C VAL A 46 15.78 -18.18 5.63
N ALA A 47 15.61 -17.09 4.88
CA ALA A 47 16.14 -16.99 3.52
C ALA A 47 17.68 -17.17 3.46
N VAL A 48 18.42 -16.83 4.51
CA VAL A 48 19.89 -16.92 4.53
C VAL A 48 20.38 -18.38 4.41
N PRO A 49 20.02 -19.32 5.31
CA PRO A 49 20.44 -20.71 5.17
C PRO A 49 19.91 -21.37 3.89
N LEU A 50 18.71 -20.99 3.43
CA LEU A 50 18.17 -21.49 2.16
C LEU A 50 19.00 -21.02 0.95
N LEU A 51 19.44 -19.77 0.95
CA LEU A 51 20.31 -19.23 -0.10
C LEU A 51 21.69 -19.88 -0.07
N LEU A 52 22.27 -20.10 1.11
CA LEU A 52 23.55 -20.80 1.26
C LEU A 52 23.47 -22.25 0.75
N ASP A 53 22.37 -22.95 1.02
CA ASP A 53 22.13 -24.28 0.48
C ASP A 53 21.96 -24.25 -1.05
N LEU A 54 21.20 -23.28 -1.60
CA LEU A 54 21.10 -23.07 -3.05
C LEU A 54 22.46 -22.86 -3.71
N ARG A 55 23.33 -22.02 -3.13
CA ARG A 55 24.67 -21.72 -3.67
C ARG A 55 25.57 -22.95 -3.75
N ARG A 56 25.37 -23.94 -2.88
CA ARG A 56 26.13 -25.20 -2.87
C ARG A 56 25.66 -26.19 -3.94
N ARG A 57 24.51 -25.94 -4.59
CA ARG A 57 23.96 -26.84 -5.61
C ARG A 57 24.61 -26.57 -6.97
N ARG A 58 25.06 -27.65 -7.63
CA ARG A 58 25.70 -27.57 -8.96
C ARG A 58 24.76 -27.10 -10.08
N ARG A 59 23.45 -27.27 -9.91
CA ARG A 59 22.43 -26.90 -10.90
C ARG A 59 21.24 -26.26 -10.18
N VAL A 60 20.99 -24.99 -10.49
CA VAL A 60 19.79 -24.25 -10.05
C VAL A 60 18.98 -23.89 -11.28
N VAL A 61 17.72 -24.25 -11.24
CA VAL A 61 16.72 -24.02 -12.28
C VAL A 61 15.70 -23.01 -11.74
N VAL A 62 14.98 -22.31 -12.60
CA VAL A 62 13.90 -21.39 -12.22
C VAL A 62 12.60 -21.70 -12.96
N PRO A 63 11.44 -21.30 -12.42
CA PRO A 63 10.17 -21.55 -13.10
C PRO A 63 10.08 -20.80 -14.42
N SER A 64 9.30 -21.35 -15.36
CA SER A 64 8.96 -20.62 -16.58
C SER A 64 8.28 -19.29 -16.23
N GLY A 65 8.62 -18.21 -16.93
CA GLY A 65 8.12 -16.86 -16.64
C GLY A 65 8.75 -16.15 -15.43
N PHE A 66 9.72 -16.76 -14.73
CA PHE A 66 10.47 -16.11 -13.65
C PHE A 66 11.18 -14.81 -14.08
N GLY A 67 11.43 -14.63 -15.37
CA GLY A 67 11.95 -13.38 -15.92
C GLY A 67 11.09 -12.15 -15.62
N TRP A 68 9.75 -12.29 -15.55
CA TRP A 68 8.87 -11.18 -15.16
C TRP A 68 9.08 -10.76 -13.71
N TRP A 69 9.26 -11.73 -12.81
CA TRP A 69 9.60 -11.46 -11.42
C TRP A 69 10.98 -10.81 -11.27
N LEU A 70 11.98 -11.28 -12.02
CA LEU A 70 13.31 -10.65 -12.02
C LEU A 70 13.30 -9.22 -12.55
N LEU A 71 12.49 -8.94 -13.59
CA LEU A 71 12.28 -7.57 -14.08
C LEU A 71 11.62 -6.70 -13.01
N PHE A 72 10.61 -7.23 -12.30
CA PHE A 72 10.01 -6.54 -11.16
C PHE A 72 11.04 -6.25 -10.06
N LEU A 73 11.86 -7.22 -9.65
CA LEU A 73 12.90 -7.01 -8.63
C LEU A 73 13.95 -5.98 -9.06
N ALA A 74 14.34 -5.98 -10.34
CA ALA A 74 15.22 -4.95 -10.89
C ALA A 74 14.57 -3.56 -10.82
N TRP A 75 13.25 -3.48 -11.09
CA TRP A 75 12.48 -2.24 -10.97
C TRP A 75 12.37 -1.76 -9.51
N VAL A 76 12.16 -2.68 -8.57
CA VAL A 76 12.20 -2.35 -7.13
C VAL A 76 13.57 -1.77 -6.78
N ALA A 77 14.67 -2.37 -7.23
CA ALA A 77 16.02 -1.86 -6.97
C ALA A 77 16.26 -0.46 -7.57
N LEU A 78 15.71 -0.18 -8.77
CA LEU A 78 15.75 1.15 -9.38
C LEU A 78 15.02 2.19 -8.53
N GLY A 79 13.98 1.80 -7.78
CA GLY A 79 13.24 2.68 -6.88
C GLY A 79 14.10 3.41 -5.83
N VAL A 80 15.31 2.94 -5.53
CA VAL A 80 16.28 3.69 -4.70
C VAL A 80 16.56 5.08 -5.27
N GLY A 81 16.65 5.20 -6.60
CA GLY A 81 16.93 6.45 -7.30
C GLY A 81 15.82 7.49 -7.20
N THR A 82 14.63 7.12 -6.72
CA THR A 82 13.47 8.01 -6.56
C THR A 82 12.99 8.15 -5.11
N LEU A 83 13.73 7.63 -4.12
CA LEU A 83 13.31 7.70 -2.71
C LEU A 83 13.23 9.14 -2.16
N TRP A 84 14.07 10.04 -2.66
CA TRP A 84 14.09 11.45 -2.25
C TRP A 84 13.30 12.35 -3.18
N ALA A 85 12.66 11.77 -4.21
CA ALA A 85 11.75 12.49 -5.08
C ALA A 85 10.54 13.01 -4.29
N ALA A 86 10.17 14.26 -4.56
CA ALA A 86 8.95 14.87 -4.06
C ALA A 86 7.77 14.31 -4.85
N ALA A 87 6.78 13.76 -4.15
CA ALA A 87 5.57 13.25 -4.79
C ALA A 87 4.49 14.34 -4.77
N PRO A 88 3.80 14.62 -5.89
CA PRO A 88 2.70 15.58 -5.91
C PRO A 88 1.63 15.23 -4.86
N GLY A 89 1.18 16.19 -4.07
CA GLY A 89 0.15 15.99 -3.02
C GLY A 89 0.66 15.28 -1.75
N ALA A 90 1.97 15.05 -1.63
CA ALA A 90 2.59 14.50 -0.43
C ALA A 90 3.37 15.55 0.37
N VAL A 91 3.58 15.25 1.65
CA VAL A 91 4.49 15.99 2.52
C VAL A 91 5.94 15.70 2.11
N ASP A 92 6.76 16.75 2.05
CA ASP A 92 8.19 16.62 1.80
C ASP A 92 8.98 16.27 3.07
N ASP A 93 8.82 15.03 3.54
CA ASP A 93 9.43 14.51 4.76
C ASP A 93 10.67 13.62 4.49
N GLY A 94 11.47 13.98 3.46
CA GLY A 94 12.56 13.21 2.83
C GLY A 94 13.73 12.69 3.70
N GLY A 95 13.46 11.96 4.78
CA GLY A 95 14.44 11.43 5.72
C GLY A 95 14.85 9.97 5.49
N ALA A 96 15.84 9.54 6.27
CA ALA A 96 16.41 8.17 6.26
C ALA A 96 15.36 7.06 6.50
N GLY A 97 14.21 7.37 7.10
CA GLY A 97 13.10 6.43 7.30
C GLY A 97 12.58 5.82 5.99
N ARG A 98 12.62 6.56 4.87
CA ARG A 98 12.20 6.04 3.56
C ARG A 98 13.10 4.89 3.09
N LEU A 99 14.40 5.00 3.31
CA LEU A 99 15.38 3.96 2.97
C LEU A 99 15.19 2.70 3.82
N MET A 100 14.90 2.87 5.11
CA MET A 100 14.62 1.74 6.01
C MET A 100 13.40 0.94 5.55
N VAL A 101 12.27 1.61 5.28
CA VAL A 101 11.05 0.95 4.79
C VAL A 101 11.29 0.30 3.43
N PHE A 102 12.01 0.98 2.53
CA PHE A 102 12.42 0.41 1.24
C PHE A 102 13.24 -0.87 1.41
N GLY A 103 14.28 -0.83 2.24
CA GLY A 103 15.16 -1.96 2.52
C GLY A 103 14.40 -3.15 3.09
N TYR A 104 13.51 -2.90 4.06
CA TYR A 104 12.62 -3.93 4.61
C TYR A 104 11.76 -4.62 3.54
N ARG A 105 11.12 -3.82 2.66
CA ARG A 105 10.31 -4.34 1.55
C ARG A 105 11.14 -5.17 0.58
N LEU A 106 12.31 -4.65 0.19
CA LEU A 106 13.24 -5.35 -0.69
C LEU A 106 13.70 -6.69 -0.09
N CYS A 107 14.05 -6.71 1.19
CA CYS A 107 14.43 -7.94 1.89
C CYS A 107 13.32 -9.00 1.82
N TRP A 108 12.06 -8.61 2.02
CA TRP A 108 10.93 -9.55 1.92
C TRP A 108 10.68 -10.08 0.51
N TYR A 109 10.82 -9.24 -0.51
CA TYR A 109 10.76 -9.71 -1.90
C TYR A 109 11.88 -10.71 -2.19
N VAL A 110 13.10 -10.43 -1.75
CA VAL A 110 14.25 -11.33 -1.90
C VAL A 110 14.03 -12.63 -1.13
N ALA A 111 13.59 -12.58 0.13
CA ALA A 111 13.33 -13.76 0.94
C ALA A 111 12.27 -14.68 0.32
N SER A 112 11.16 -14.10 -0.13
CA SER A 112 10.10 -14.84 -0.81
C SER A 112 10.58 -15.48 -2.12
N THR A 113 11.47 -14.78 -2.85
CA THR A 113 12.14 -15.32 -4.05
C THR A 113 13.04 -16.50 -3.71
N VAL A 114 13.83 -16.39 -2.65
CA VAL A 114 14.72 -17.47 -2.19
C VAL A 114 13.89 -18.70 -1.81
N VAL A 115 12.78 -18.53 -1.08
CA VAL A 115 11.89 -19.64 -0.72
C VAL A 115 11.31 -20.31 -1.97
N LEU A 116 10.81 -19.54 -2.95
CA LEU A 116 10.32 -20.06 -4.23
C LEU A 116 11.38 -20.93 -4.94
N VAL A 117 12.58 -20.36 -5.13
CA VAL A 117 13.66 -21.02 -5.89
C VAL A 117 14.21 -22.21 -5.11
N TRP A 118 14.43 -22.07 -3.80
CA TRP A 118 14.93 -23.15 -2.95
C TRP A 118 13.96 -24.32 -2.94
N LEU A 119 12.67 -24.07 -2.69
CA LEU A 119 11.67 -25.12 -2.60
C LEU A 119 11.52 -25.84 -3.95
N GLY A 120 11.43 -25.09 -5.05
CA GLY A 120 11.24 -25.70 -6.36
C GLY A 120 12.46 -26.48 -6.89
N ASN A 121 13.67 -26.18 -6.41
CA ASN A 121 14.86 -26.99 -6.68
C ASN A 121 15.09 -28.11 -5.66
N THR A 122 14.36 -28.14 -4.55
CA THR A 122 14.55 -29.16 -3.49
C THR A 122 13.72 -30.38 -3.80
N PRO A 123 14.31 -31.57 -3.93
CA PRO A 123 13.57 -32.75 -4.31
C PRO A 123 12.62 -33.23 -3.17
N PRO A 124 11.49 -33.91 -3.50
CA PRO A 124 10.47 -34.29 -2.52
C PRO A 124 10.93 -35.30 -1.45
N ASP A 125 12.01 -36.02 -1.70
CA ASP A 125 12.70 -36.93 -0.76
C ASP A 125 13.33 -36.17 0.42
N ARG A 126 13.87 -34.96 0.21
CA ARG A 126 14.41 -34.11 1.28
C ARG A 126 13.33 -33.43 2.10
N ILE A 127 12.35 -32.82 1.43
CA ILE A 127 11.19 -32.22 2.07
C ILE A 127 9.94 -32.49 1.24
N SER A 128 9.14 -33.44 1.72
CA SER A 128 7.92 -33.85 1.02
C SER A 128 6.90 -32.71 0.93
N ASP A 129 6.14 -32.67 -0.17
CA ASP A 129 5.02 -31.74 -0.34
C ASP A 129 4.07 -31.80 0.86
N ARG A 130 3.85 -32.98 1.44
CA ARG A 130 2.96 -33.18 2.60
C ARG A 130 3.45 -32.43 3.83
N VAL A 131 4.76 -32.40 4.07
CA VAL A 131 5.36 -31.65 5.19
C VAL A 131 5.15 -30.16 4.97
N VAL A 132 5.40 -29.65 3.76
CA VAL A 132 5.21 -28.23 3.46
C VAL A 132 3.74 -27.81 3.59
N HIS A 133 2.78 -28.59 3.06
CA HIS A 133 1.35 -28.30 3.28
C HIS A 133 0.98 -28.27 4.76
N ARG A 134 1.48 -29.22 5.56
CA ARG A 134 1.24 -29.26 7.01
C ARG A 134 1.82 -28.05 7.73
N MET A 135 3.01 -27.59 7.33
CA MET A 135 3.61 -26.39 7.91
C MET A 135 2.76 -25.15 7.62
N MET A 136 2.33 -24.97 6.37
CA MET A 136 1.48 -23.83 5.99
C MET A 136 0.07 -23.94 6.61
N ALA A 137 -0.46 -25.15 6.76
CA ALA A 137 -1.67 -25.41 7.52
C ALA A 137 -1.51 -25.13 9.02
N ALA A 138 -0.33 -25.37 9.60
CA ALA A 138 -0.05 -25.02 10.99
C ALA A 138 -0.04 -23.50 11.19
N VAL A 139 0.44 -22.72 10.22
CA VAL A 139 0.34 -21.25 10.24
C VAL A 139 -1.13 -20.81 10.30
N PHE A 140 -2.03 -21.47 9.57
CA PHE A 140 -3.48 -21.23 9.68
C PHE A 140 -4.01 -21.52 11.09
N VAL A 141 -3.66 -22.67 11.68
CA VAL A 141 -4.07 -23.01 13.05
C VAL A 141 -3.55 -22.00 14.08
N VAL A 142 -2.30 -21.54 13.91
CA VAL A 142 -1.73 -20.48 14.75
C VAL A 142 -2.48 -19.15 14.58
N ALA A 143 -2.85 -18.80 13.34
CA ALA A 143 -3.66 -17.61 13.08
C ALA A 143 -5.07 -17.72 13.70
N VAL A 144 -5.69 -18.91 13.70
CA VAL A 144 -6.96 -19.15 14.41
C VAL A 144 -6.79 -18.95 15.92
N ALA A 145 -5.75 -19.55 16.51
CA ALA A 145 -5.47 -19.41 17.94
C ALA A 145 -5.18 -17.95 18.33
N GLY A 146 -4.36 -17.24 17.54
CA GLY A 146 -4.10 -15.82 17.73
C GLY A 146 -5.34 -14.95 17.50
N GLY A 147 -6.22 -15.36 16.59
CA GLY A 147 -7.52 -14.74 16.34
C GLY A 147 -8.42 -14.80 17.57
N LEU A 148 -8.56 -15.99 18.15
CA LEU A 148 -9.33 -16.21 19.39
C LEU A 148 -8.69 -15.47 20.58
N LEU A 149 -7.36 -15.50 20.70
CA LEU A 149 -6.65 -14.75 21.74
C LEU A 149 -6.92 -13.24 21.63
N GLY A 150 -6.95 -12.69 20.42
CA GLY A 150 -7.27 -11.28 20.18
C GLY A 150 -8.71 -10.88 20.53
N LEU A 151 -9.64 -11.84 20.56
CA LEU A 151 -11.02 -11.60 21.02
C LEU A 151 -11.16 -11.76 22.54
N VAL A 152 -10.51 -12.78 23.12
CA VAL A 152 -10.60 -13.07 24.56
C VAL A 152 -9.79 -12.10 25.40
N ALA A 153 -8.62 -11.68 24.92
CA ALA A 153 -7.71 -10.78 25.61
C ALA A 153 -7.26 -9.65 24.65
N PRO A 154 -8.16 -8.71 24.30
CA PRO A 154 -7.90 -7.70 23.28
C PRO A 154 -6.75 -6.75 23.64
N ASP A 155 -6.62 -6.39 24.92
CA ASP A 155 -5.58 -5.49 25.44
C ASP A 155 -4.24 -6.19 25.73
N LEU A 156 -4.14 -7.49 25.46
CA LEU A 156 -2.91 -8.23 25.69
C LEU A 156 -1.77 -7.66 24.84
N SER A 157 -0.80 -7.09 25.54
CA SER A 157 0.45 -6.60 24.98
C SER A 157 1.62 -7.14 25.81
N ILE A 158 2.56 -7.80 25.13
CA ILE A 158 3.76 -8.36 25.74
C ILE A 158 4.93 -7.50 25.30
N THR A 159 5.64 -6.91 26.26
CA THR A 159 6.93 -6.26 25.99
C THR A 159 7.96 -7.32 25.64
N THR A 160 8.32 -7.39 24.38
CA THR A 160 9.11 -8.50 23.84
C THR A 160 10.61 -8.35 24.16
N LEU A 161 11.35 -9.45 24.02
CA LEU A 161 12.81 -9.40 24.15
C LEU A 161 13.42 -8.44 23.10
N ALA A 162 12.94 -8.49 21.86
CA ALA A 162 13.38 -7.59 20.80
C ALA A 162 13.14 -6.12 21.17
N GLU A 163 11.99 -5.79 21.74
CA GLU A 163 11.66 -4.42 22.17
C GLU A 163 12.55 -3.91 23.32
N ARG A 164 13.06 -4.80 24.18
CA ARG A 164 13.99 -4.45 25.26
C ARG A 164 15.42 -4.23 24.77
N VAL A 165 15.85 -4.95 23.74
CA VAL A 165 17.22 -4.89 23.20
C VAL A 165 17.41 -3.73 22.21
N LEU A 166 16.34 -3.31 21.53
CA LEU A 166 16.40 -2.26 20.50
C LEU A 166 16.78 -0.88 21.09
N PRO A 167 17.70 -0.13 20.45
CA PRO A 167 18.03 1.25 20.84
C PRO A 167 16.81 2.17 20.78
N HIS A 168 16.78 3.16 21.68
CA HIS A 168 15.63 4.06 21.83
C HIS A 168 15.28 4.80 20.53
N GLY A 169 16.28 5.21 19.74
CA GLY A 169 16.07 5.90 18.45
C GLY A 169 15.43 5.04 17.36
N LEU A 170 15.55 3.71 17.41
CA LEU A 170 14.81 2.82 16.49
C LEU A 170 13.42 2.50 17.02
N ARG A 171 13.25 2.42 18.34
CA ARG A 171 11.96 2.15 18.98
C ARG A 171 10.96 3.30 18.86
N SER A 172 11.43 4.55 18.81
CA SER A 172 10.56 5.73 18.59
C SER A 172 9.91 5.75 17.21
N ASN A 173 10.41 4.94 16.26
CA ASN A 173 9.79 4.78 14.96
C ASN A 173 8.56 3.85 15.06
N GLY A 174 7.37 4.40 14.80
CA GLY A 174 6.10 3.66 14.90
C GLY A 174 6.02 2.39 14.03
N PHE A 175 6.69 2.37 12.88
CA PHE A 175 6.79 1.18 12.04
C PHE A 175 7.59 0.06 12.73
N VAL A 176 8.78 0.39 13.25
CA VAL A 176 9.65 -0.59 13.95
C VAL A 176 8.97 -1.08 15.23
N SER A 177 8.36 -0.17 16.00
CA SER A 177 7.62 -0.53 17.21
C SER A 177 6.51 -1.55 16.92
N THR A 178 5.81 -1.41 15.78
CA THR A 178 4.74 -2.34 15.39
C THR A 178 5.28 -3.73 15.06
N LEU A 179 6.47 -3.83 14.46
CA LEU A 179 7.09 -5.10 14.06
C LEU A 179 7.61 -5.92 15.25
N VAL A 180 8.04 -5.25 16.33
CA VAL A 180 8.64 -5.93 17.49
C VAL A 180 7.69 -6.08 18.68
N SER A 181 6.57 -5.35 18.70
CA SER A 181 5.56 -5.50 19.74
C SER A 181 4.69 -6.74 19.52
N ALA A 182 4.49 -7.53 20.58
CA ALA A 182 3.56 -8.65 20.57
C ALA A 182 2.21 -8.21 21.13
N ARG A 183 1.29 -7.82 20.24
CA ARG A 183 -0.09 -7.42 20.59
C ARG A 183 -1.10 -8.39 20.01
N ALA A 184 -2.17 -8.67 20.76
CA ALA A 184 -3.21 -9.61 20.35
C ALA A 184 -4.21 -9.02 19.35
N SER A 185 -4.61 -7.76 19.53
CA SER A 185 -5.60 -7.07 18.69
C SER A 185 -5.18 -5.64 18.30
N ASP A 186 -5.80 -5.10 17.25
CA ASP A 186 -5.91 -3.67 16.97
C ASP A 186 -7.31 -3.20 17.39
N VAL A 187 -7.40 -2.28 18.36
CA VAL A 187 -8.69 -1.68 18.73
C VAL A 187 -9.00 -0.55 17.74
N GLN A 188 -10.12 -0.68 17.02
CA GLN A 188 -10.56 0.29 16.01
C GLN A 188 -12.06 0.56 16.16
N THR A 189 -12.48 1.82 16.01
CA THR A 189 -13.90 2.19 16.08
C THR A 189 -14.61 1.84 14.78
N VAL A 190 -15.22 0.64 14.69
CA VAL A 190 -15.78 0.12 13.43
C VAL A 190 -17.31 0.25 13.27
N LEU A 191 -18.04 0.23 14.37
CA LEU A 191 -19.51 0.40 14.34
C LEU A 191 -19.94 1.58 15.20
N GLY A 192 -19.06 2.58 15.34
CA GLY A 192 -19.23 3.69 16.30
C GLY A 192 -18.72 3.37 17.71
N VAL A 193 -18.39 2.10 17.98
CA VAL A 193 -17.82 1.63 19.24
C VAL A 193 -16.41 1.06 18.99
N PRO A 194 -15.44 1.21 19.94
CA PRO A 194 -14.14 0.56 19.87
C PRO A 194 -14.29 -0.97 19.84
N GLU A 195 -13.90 -1.58 18.73
CA GLU A 195 -14.02 -3.03 18.50
C GLU A 195 -12.61 -3.65 18.38
N PRO A 196 -12.32 -4.75 19.08
CA PRO A 196 -11.04 -5.43 18.99
C PRO A 196 -10.96 -6.22 17.68
N ARG A 197 -9.96 -5.91 16.86
CA ARG A 197 -9.70 -6.62 15.60
C ARG A 197 -8.49 -7.53 15.76
N PRO A 198 -8.65 -8.86 15.65
CA PRO A 198 -7.55 -9.77 15.91
C PRO A 198 -6.41 -9.61 14.92
N LYS A 199 -5.17 -9.68 15.42
CA LYS A 199 -3.98 -9.64 14.57
C LYS A 199 -2.88 -10.63 14.92
N ALA A 200 -2.83 -11.16 16.15
CA ALA A 200 -1.76 -12.06 16.55
C ALA A 200 -1.66 -13.31 15.64
N PRO A 201 -0.44 -13.80 15.33
CA PRO A 201 0.88 -13.25 15.69
C PRO A 201 1.44 -12.18 14.73
N PHE A 202 0.62 -11.55 13.90
CA PHE A 202 1.02 -10.67 12.81
C PHE A 202 0.98 -9.18 13.22
N PRO A 203 1.72 -8.30 12.52
CA PRO A 203 1.79 -6.88 12.88
C PRO A 203 0.46 -6.13 12.67
N TYR A 204 -0.37 -6.57 11.73
CA TYR A 204 -1.62 -5.92 11.36
C TYR A 204 -2.77 -6.92 11.17
N THR A 205 -3.99 -6.49 11.50
CA THR A 205 -5.23 -7.24 11.26
C THR A 205 -5.38 -7.68 9.79
N ASN A 206 -4.96 -6.85 8.84
CA ASN A 206 -5.03 -7.18 7.41
C ASN A 206 -4.06 -8.30 7.02
N THR A 207 -2.85 -8.30 7.58
CA THR A 207 -1.87 -9.40 7.41
C THR A 207 -2.42 -10.69 7.99
N TRP A 208 -3.03 -10.64 9.18
CA TRP A 208 -3.73 -11.77 9.78
C TRP A 208 -4.84 -12.31 8.87
N GLY A 209 -5.71 -11.44 8.33
CA GLY A 209 -6.76 -11.85 7.39
C GLY A 209 -6.24 -12.45 6.10
N SER A 210 -5.13 -11.94 5.55
CA SER A 210 -4.47 -12.52 4.38
C SER A 210 -3.91 -13.92 4.69
N VAL A 211 -3.20 -14.09 5.81
CA VAL A 211 -2.68 -15.40 6.22
C VAL A 211 -3.78 -16.40 6.53
N MET A 212 -4.87 -15.97 7.18
CA MET A 212 -6.03 -16.81 7.47
C MET A 212 -6.63 -17.40 6.19
N SER A 213 -6.90 -16.56 5.19
CA SER A 213 -7.52 -17.00 3.94
C SER A 213 -6.58 -17.81 3.04
N LEU A 214 -5.31 -17.43 2.92
CA LEU A 214 -4.31 -18.20 2.15
C LEU A 214 -3.99 -19.53 2.84
N GLY A 215 -3.81 -19.51 4.17
CA GLY A 215 -3.52 -20.68 5.00
C GLY A 215 -4.68 -21.68 5.05
N LEU A 216 -5.93 -21.22 4.98
CA LEU A 216 -7.12 -22.08 4.90
C LEU A 216 -7.03 -23.05 3.70
N VAL A 217 -6.53 -22.59 2.55
CA VAL A 217 -6.35 -23.44 1.37
C VAL A 217 -5.39 -24.60 1.66
N TYR A 218 -4.27 -24.32 2.33
CA TYR A 218 -3.31 -25.34 2.76
C TYR A 218 -3.89 -26.28 3.82
N PHE A 219 -4.68 -25.76 4.75
CA PHE A 219 -5.37 -26.55 5.77
C PHE A 219 -6.34 -27.55 5.14
N VAL A 220 -7.23 -27.08 4.26
CA VAL A 220 -8.18 -27.93 3.54
C VAL A 220 -7.46 -29.00 2.71
N ALA A 221 -6.39 -28.62 1.98
CA ALA A 221 -5.58 -29.57 1.23
C ALA A 221 -4.92 -30.64 2.11
N THR A 222 -4.47 -30.26 3.32
CA THR A 222 -3.88 -31.18 4.30
C THR A 222 -4.92 -32.14 4.86
N VAL A 223 -6.11 -31.64 5.21
CA VAL A 223 -7.23 -32.44 5.73
C VAL A 223 -7.73 -33.43 4.67
N ALA A 224 -7.88 -32.99 3.42
CA ALA A 224 -8.32 -33.82 2.31
C ALA A 224 -7.41 -35.05 2.11
N ARG A 225 -6.10 -34.92 2.35
CA ARG A 225 -5.12 -36.02 2.27
C ARG A 225 -5.00 -36.87 3.54
N SER A 226 -5.55 -36.45 4.67
CA SER A 226 -5.41 -37.14 5.96
C SER A 226 -6.35 -38.35 6.06
N ARG A 227 -6.02 -39.39 6.85
CA ARG A 227 -6.77 -40.66 6.87
C ARG A 227 -7.71 -40.89 8.07
N SER A 228 -7.64 -40.14 9.19
CA SER A 228 -8.67 -40.27 10.25
C SER A 228 -8.75 -39.06 11.20
N ARG A 229 -7.87 -38.94 12.21
CA ARG A 229 -8.01 -37.99 13.32
C ARG A 229 -8.09 -36.51 12.89
N LEU A 230 -7.26 -36.11 11.92
CA LEU A 230 -7.28 -34.74 11.38
C LEU A 230 -8.59 -34.40 10.64
N ARG A 231 -9.27 -35.37 10.04
CA ARG A 231 -10.59 -35.15 9.42
C ARG A 231 -11.68 -34.94 10.45
N LEU A 232 -11.58 -35.61 11.61
CA LEU A 232 -12.51 -35.43 12.73
C LEU A 232 -12.30 -34.08 13.44
N LEU A 233 -11.06 -33.60 13.54
CA LEU A 233 -10.75 -32.31 14.16
C LEU A 233 -10.99 -31.11 13.24
N ALA A 234 -11.03 -31.32 11.92
CA ALA A 234 -11.17 -30.21 10.95
C ALA A 234 -12.45 -29.38 11.13
N PRO A 235 -13.65 -29.97 11.33
CA PRO A 235 -14.86 -29.19 11.61
C PRO A 235 -14.73 -28.31 12.84
N VAL A 236 -14.09 -28.81 13.91
CA VAL A 236 -13.86 -28.05 15.14
C VAL A 236 -12.95 -26.85 14.88
N VAL A 237 -11.82 -27.06 14.19
CA VAL A 237 -10.90 -25.96 13.84
C VAL A 237 -11.57 -24.92 12.94
N LEU A 238 -12.40 -25.35 11.96
CA LEU A 238 -13.13 -24.45 11.08
C LEU A 238 -14.22 -23.66 11.82
N ALA A 239 -14.93 -24.29 12.75
CA ALA A 239 -15.90 -23.62 13.62
C ALA A 239 -15.22 -22.57 14.51
N LEU A 240 -14.09 -22.94 15.12
CA LEU A 240 -13.27 -22.02 15.91
C LEU A 240 -12.69 -20.88 15.06
N ALA A 241 -12.34 -21.13 13.79
CA ALA A 241 -11.88 -20.12 12.87
C ALA A 241 -12.98 -19.14 12.46
N ALA A 242 -14.23 -19.60 12.34
CA ALA A 242 -15.35 -18.77 11.93
C ALA A 242 -15.61 -17.61 12.91
N ILE A 243 -15.41 -17.82 14.21
CA ILE A 243 -15.61 -16.82 15.26
C ILE A 243 -14.77 -15.55 15.01
N PRO A 244 -13.43 -15.58 15.01
CA PRO A 244 -12.62 -14.39 14.74
C PRO A 244 -12.74 -13.92 13.28
N VAL A 245 -13.07 -14.78 12.32
CA VAL A 245 -13.32 -14.35 10.94
C VAL A 245 -14.50 -13.36 10.89
N VAL A 246 -15.62 -13.66 11.56
CA VAL A 246 -16.78 -12.77 11.58
C VAL A 246 -16.52 -11.54 12.47
N TRP A 247 -16.06 -11.74 13.69
CA TRP A 247 -15.82 -10.63 14.64
C TRP A 247 -14.70 -9.68 14.21
N SER A 248 -13.80 -10.08 13.30
CA SER A 248 -12.79 -9.17 12.74
C SER A 248 -13.36 -8.02 11.90
N LEU A 249 -14.65 -8.08 11.53
CA LEU A 249 -15.37 -7.13 10.67
C LEU A 249 -14.66 -6.89 9.32
N ASN A 250 -13.88 -7.89 8.88
CA ASN A 250 -12.97 -7.77 7.76
C ASN A 250 -13.62 -8.27 6.46
N ARG A 251 -14.29 -7.36 5.75
CA ARG A 251 -14.95 -7.63 4.46
C ARG A 251 -14.02 -8.28 3.42
N GLY A 252 -12.74 -7.92 3.41
CA GLY A 252 -11.76 -8.51 2.49
C GLY A 252 -11.53 -10.00 2.75
N LEU A 253 -11.59 -10.43 4.02
CA LEU A 253 -11.42 -11.81 4.43
C LEU A 253 -12.65 -12.62 4.06
N TRP A 254 -13.84 -12.07 4.29
CA TRP A 254 -15.10 -12.70 3.92
C TRP A 254 -15.19 -12.92 2.41
N LEU A 255 -14.83 -11.91 1.62
CA LEU A 255 -14.77 -12.01 0.16
C LEU A 255 -13.76 -13.08 -0.28
N ALA A 256 -12.57 -13.12 0.34
CA ALA A 256 -11.55 -14.12 0.04
C ALA A 256 -12.02 -15.55 0.34
N VAL A 257 -12.59 -15.81 1.53
CA VAL A 257 -13.12 -17.13 1.90
C VAL A 257 -14.31 -17.51 1.01
N GLY A 258 -15.24 -16.59 0.76
CA GLY A 258 -16.37 -16.80 -0.14
C GLY A 258 -15.94 -17.16 -1.56
N SER A 259 -14.96 -16.44 -2.11
CA SER A 259 -14.40 -16.74 -3.44
C SER A 259 -13.75 -18.13 -3.51
N CYS A 260 -13.08 -18.57 -2.44
CA CYS A 260 -12.56 -19.93 -2.31
C CYS A 260 -13.67 -20.98 -2.31
N CYS A 261 -14.74 -20.77 -1.54
CA CYS A 261 -15.89 -21.67 -1.50
C CYS A 261 -16.55 -21.80 -2.88
N ILE A 262 -16.80 -20.68 -3.57
CA ILE A 262 -17.36 -20.66 -4.93
C ILE A 262 -16.44 -21.39 -5.91
N GLY A 263 -15.15 -21.06 -5.90
CA GLY A 263 -14.17 -21.72 -6.76
C GLY A 263 -14.12 -23.24 -6.52
N LEU A 264 -14.25 -23.68 -5.26
CA LEU A 264 -14.27 -25.10 -4.91
C LEU A 264 -15.55 -25.80 -5.39
N LEU A 265 -16.72 -25.16 -5.25
CA LEU A 265 -17.98 -25.65 -5.80
C LEU A 265 -17.88 -25.83 -7.32
N VAL A 266 -17.36 -24.84 -8.04
CA VAL A 266 -17.13 -24.92 -9.50
C VAL A 266 -16.17 -26.05 -9.85
N LEU A 267 -15.07 -26.20 -9.10
CA LEU A 267 -14.11 -27.28 -9.33
C LEU A 267 -14.75 -28.66 -9.10
N LEU A 268 -15.56 -28.84 -8.07
CA LEU A 268 -16.24 -30.11 -7.76
C LEU A 268 -17.31 -30.43 -8.80
N ALA A 269 -18.07 -29.43 -9.26
CA ALA A 269 -19.06 -29.57 -10.33
C ALA A 269 -18.40 -29.96 -11.66
N THR A 270 -17.31 -29.28 -12.05
CA THR A 270 -16.57 -29.59 -13.29
C THR A 270 -15.91 -30.97 -13.26
N ARG A 271 -15.52 -31.46 -12.07
CA ARG A 271 -15.03 -32.83 -11.86
C ARG A 271 -16.13 -33.88 -11.72
N ARG A 272 -17.41 -33.50 -11.82
CA ARG A 272 -18.59 -34.39 -11.67
C ARG A 272 -18.59 -35.16 -10.34
N ASN A 273 -18.02 -34.60 -9.28
CA ASN A 273 -18.03 -35.21 -7.96
C ASN A 273 -19.27 -34.76 -7.19
N HIS A 274 -20.43 -35.33 -7.56
CA HIS A 274 -21.74 -34.91 -7.05
C HIS A 274 -21.88 -35.06 -5.53
N THR A 275 -21.25 -36.06 -4.92
CA THR A 275 -21.30 -36.28 -3.47
C THR A 275 -20.54 -35.21 -2.71
N ALA A 276 -19.32 -34.89 -3.12
CA ALA A 276 -18.54 -33.80 -2.52
C ALA A 276 -19.18 -32.43 -2.78
N LEU A 277 -19.78 -32.24 -3.96
CA LEU A 277 -20.51 -31.02 -4.30
C LEU A 277 -21.73 -30.83 -3.39
N ALA A 278 -22.57 -31.86 -3.25
CA ALA A 278 -23.75 -31.83 -2.38
C ALA A 278 -23.33 -31.62 -0.92
N GLY A 279 -22.30 -32.31 -0.44
CA GLY A 279 -21.76 -32.12 0.91
C GLY A 279 -21.28 -30.69 1.16
N LEU A 280 -20.54 -30.10 0.22
CA LEU A 280 -20.08 -28.71 0.34
C LEU A 280 -21.26 -27.73 0.28
N ALA A 281 -22.22 -27.94 -0.62
CA ALA A 281 -23.41 -27.10 -0.73
C ALA A 281 -24.23 -27.12 0.58
N VAL A 282 -24.44 -28.30 1.18
CA VAL A 282 -25.08 -28.44 2.49
C VAL A 282 -24.31 -27.69 3.56
N VAL A 283 -22.98 -27.83 3.63
CA VAL A 283 -22.14 -27.09 4.60
C VAL A 283 -22.24 -25.59 4.41
N VAL A 284 -22.25 -25.09 3.16
CA VAL A 284 -22.41 -23.66 2.86
C VAL A 284 -23.79 -23.16 3.27
N VAL A 285 -24.86 -23.92 2.99
CA VAL A 285 -26.23 -23.55 3.36
C VAL A 285 -26.40 -23.57 4.88
N LEU A 286 -25.98 -24.63 5.56
CA LEU A 286 -26.05 -24.72 7.03
C LEU A 286 -25.17 -23.67 7.71
N GLY A 287 -23.97 -23.43 7.20
CA GLY A 287 -23.08 -22.39 7.69
C GLY A 287 -23.66 -20.99 7.49
N GLY A 288 -24.24 -20.72 6.32
CA GLY A 288 -24.95 -19.48 6.02
C GLY A 288 -26.15 -19.26 6.96
N PHE A 289 -26.97 -20.30 7.15
CA PHE A 289 -28.10 -20.26 8.07
C PHE A 289 -27.65 -20.01 9.52
N ALA A 290 -26.62 -20.71 9.99
CA ALA A 290 -26.06 -20.51 11.33
C ALA A 290 -25.50 -19.09 11.51
N LEU A 291 -24.85 -18.52 10.49
CA LEU A 291 -24.39 -17.14 10.53
C LEU A 291 -25.56 -16.15 10.60
N THR A 292 -26.63 -16.33 9.82
CA THR A 292 -27.77 -15.40 9.79
C THR A 292 -28.70 -15.52 10.99
N SER A 293 -28.75 -16.70 11.64
CA SER A 293 -29.63 -16.98 12.79
C SER A 293 -28.98 -16.72 14.15
N THR A 294 -27.69 -16.39 14.19
CA THR A 294 -26.96 -16.05 15.43
C THR A 294 -26.66 -14.56 15.50
N PRO A 295 -26.20 -14.02 16.65
CA PRO A 295 -25.74 -12.62 16.76
C PRO A 295 -24.64 -12.24 15.77
N LEU A 296 -23.95 -13.22 15.18
CA LEU A 296 -23.00 -13.00 14.08
C LEU A 296 -23.69 -12.38 12.85
N GLY A 297 -24.96 -12.68 12.61
CA GLY A 297 -25.74 -12.20 11.48
C GLY A 297 -26.07 -10.71 11.60
N THR A 298 -26.38 -10.24 12.81
CA THR A 298 -26.61 -8.81 13.07
C THR A 298 -25.33 -8.02 12.86
N THR A 299 -24.18 -8.52 13.35
CA THR A 299 -22.85 -7.92 13.10
C THR A 299 -22.51 -7.82 11.61
N ILE A 300 -22.83 -8.85 10.81
CA ILE A 300 -22.64 -8.81 9.35
C ILE A 300 -23.55 -7.76 8.72
N SER A 301 -24.83 -7.74 9.10
CA SER A 301 -25.82 -6.78 8.57
C SER A 301 -25.41 -5.33 8.88
N GLU A 302 -25.07 -5.04 10.14
CA GLU A 302 -24.59 -3.73 10.60
C GLU A 302 -23.33 -3.30 9.86
N ARG A 303 -22.42 -4.24 9.61
CA ARG A 303 -21.18 -3.96 8.88
C ARG A 303 -21.41 -3.66 7.40
N LEU A 304 -22.43 -4.28 6.80
CA LEU A 304 -22.84 -4.04 5.41
C LEU A 304 -23.62 -2.72 5.29
N SER A 305 -24.45 -2.38 6.27
CA SER A 305 -25.22 -1.13 6.31
C SER A 305 -24.40 0.10 6.68
N HIS A 306 -23.26 -0.06 7.38
CA HIS A 306 -22.30 1.00 7.70
C HIS A 306 -20.98 0.80 6.96
N PRO A 307 -20.93 0.99 5.63
CA PRO A 307 -19.68 1.01 4.90
C PRO A 307 -18.91 2.26 5.33
N HIS A 308 -18.02 2.12 6.31
CA HIS A 308 -17.10 3.19 6.71
C HIS A 308 -16.54 3.90 5.51
N SER A 309 -16.65 5.24 5.51
CA SER A 309 -16.24 6.18 4.46
C SER A 309 -15.38 5.53 3.37
N ASN A 310 -16.06 4.78 2.49
CA ASN A 310 -15.44 4.23 1.28
C ASN A 310 -14.93 5.41 0.42
N GLU A 311 -15.57 6.57 0.58
CA GLU A 311 -15.20 7.84 -0.02
C GLU A 311 -13.78 8.27 0.35
N ARG A 312 -13.38 8.21 1.63
CA ARG A 312 -12.01 8.53 2.01
C ARG A 312 -11.00 7.56 1.37
N ARG A 313 -11.36 6.28 1.24
CA ARG A 313 -10.52 5.29 0.58
C ARG A 313 -10.43 5.56 -0.91
N SER A 314 -11.55 5.78 -1.61
CA SER A 314 -11.56 6.08 -3.05
C SER A 314 -10.75 7.32 -3.35
N GLN A 315 -10.89 8.39 -2.57
CA GLN A 315 -10.10 9.62 -2.68
C GLN A 315 -8.59 9.35 -2.52
N LEU A 316 -8.20 8.52 -1.53
CA LEU A 316 -6.81 8.13 -1.35
C LEU A 316 -6.26 7.29 -2.50
N LEU A 317 -7.09 6.40 -3.08
CA LEU A 317 -6.71 5.63 -4.26
C LEU A 317 -6.48 6.53 -5.47
N VAL A 318 -7.41 7.46 -5.73
CA VAL A 318 -7.28 8.44 -6.81
C VAL A 318 -6.03 9.30 -6.62
N ALA A 319 -5.81 9.84 -5.42
CA ALA A 319 -4.61 10.62 -5.10
C ALA A 319 -3.32 9.80 -5.28
N THR A 320 -3.33 8.50 -4.94
CA THR A 320 -2.18 7.60 -5.14
C THR A 320 -1.85 7.45 -6.62
N VAL A 321 -2.85 7.20 -7.48
CA VAL A 321 -2.64 7.04 -8.93
C VAL A 321 -2.24 8.36 -9.58
N ASP A 322 -2.92 9.45 -9.24
CA ASP A 322 -2.67 10.78 -9.80
C ASP A 322 -1.26 11.29 -9.45
N SER A 323 -0.87 11.18 -8.17
CA SER A 323 0.46 11.55 -7.70
C SER A 323 1.56 10.78 -8.42
N MET A 324 1.42 9.45 -8.55
CA MET A 324 2.38 8.61 -9.27
C MET A 324 2.41 8.91 -10.76
N THR A 325 1.24 9.09 -11.39
CA THR A 325 1.15 9.29 -12.85
C THR A 325 1.74 10.63 -13.27
N ARG A 326 1.50 11.69 -12.48
CA ARG A 326 2.05 13.03 -12.74
C ARG A 326 3.53 13.14 -12.39
N GLY A 327 3.97 12.45 -11.33
CA GLY A 327 5.34 12.59 -10.83
C GLY A 327 6.34 11.55 -11.37
N SER A 328 6.03 10.25 -11.29
CA SER A 328 6.96 9.17 -11.66
C SER A 328 6.22 7.95 -12.26
N PRO A 329 5.65 8.09 -13.48
CA PRO A 329 4.78 7.07 -14.07
C PRO A 329 5.52 5.77 -14.44
N VAL A 330 6.81 5.86 -14.78
CA VAL A 330 7.60 4.73 -15.29
C VAL A 330 8.15 3.87 -14.15
N VAL A 331 8.81 4.50 -13.17
CA VAL A 331 9.56 3.82 -12.09
C VAL A 331 8.95 3.97 -10.71
N GLY A 332 7.96 4.84 -10.53
CA GLY A 332 7.36 5.13 -9.22
C GLY A 332 8.31 5.86 -8.27
N PHE A 333 7.89 5.98 -7.01
CA PHE A 333 8.60 6.74 -5.97
C PHE A 333 9.46 5.88 -5.02
N GLY A 334 9.61 4.58 -5.32
CA GLY A 334 10.40 3.61 -4.55
C GLY A 334 9.78 3.20 -3.20
N SER A 335 9.04 4.10 -2.54
CA SER A 335 8.35 3.85 -1.27
C SER A 335 7.10 4.72 -1.17
N THR A 336 6.35 4.57 -0.08
CA THR A 336 5.12 5.32 0.23
C THR A 336 5.42 6.78 0.61
N ARG A 337 4.40 7.65 0.60
CA ARG A 337 4.52 9.07 0.95
C ARG A 337 3.37 9.54 1.82
N ASN A 338 3.64 10.33 2.86
CA ASN A 338 2.58 10.89 3.69
C ASN A 338 1.77 11.93 2.90
N VAL A 339 0.44 11.89 3.01
CA VAL A 339 -0.44 12.86 2.34
C VAL A 339 -0.33 14.21 3.02
N ALA A 340 -0.31 15.30 2.25
CA ALA A 340 -0.37 16.64 2.80
C ALA A 340 -1.81 16.97 3.23
N GLY A 341 -2.01 17.27 4.52
CA GLY A 341 -3.33 17.54 5.10
C GLY A 341 -4.27 16.33 5.11
N THR A 342 -5.57 16.60 5.00
CA THR A 342 -6.65 15.62 4.85
C THR A 342 -7.51 15.96 3.62
N PHE A 343 -8.36 15.04 3.17
CA PHE A 343 -9.28 15.31 2.04
C PHE A 343 -10.35 16.37 2.32
N THR A 344 -10.55 16.73 3.59
CA THR A 344 -11.52 17.75 4.01
C THR A 344 -10.86 19.03 4.50
N SER A 345 -9.57 19.00 4.81
CA SER A 345 -8.85 20.15 5.37
C SER A 345 -7.34 20.08 5.12
N ILE A 346 -6.74 21.18 4.66
CA ILE A 346 -5.30 21.31 4.41
C ILE A 346 -4.45 21.21 5.69
N ALA A 347 -5.02 21.52 6.85
CA ALA A 347 -4.37 21.37 8.15
C ALA A 347 -4.90 20.15 8.93
N GLY A 348 -5.72 19.31 8.30
CA GLY A 348 -6.21 18.11 8.94
C GLY A 348 -5.08 17.14 9.27
N GLY A 349 -5.23 16.43 10.39
CA GLY A 349 -4.23 15.47 10.84
C GLY A 349 -4.77 14.54 11.93
N ALA A 350 -3.97 13.55 12.32
CA ALA A 350 -4.27 12.67 13.43
C ALA A 350 -4.17 13.46 14.76
N LYS A 351 -5.21 13.35 15.60
CA LYS A 351 -5.24 13.91 16.96
C LYS A 351 -5.09 12.77 17.98
N PRO A 352 -4.63 13.03 19.22
CA PRO A 352 -4.66 12.03 20.29
C PRO A 352 -6.04 11.39 20.48
N ASP A 353 -7.10 12.21 20.42
CA ASP A 353 -8.49 11.76 20.60
C ASP A 353 -9.11 11.16 19.32
N CYS A 354 -8.47 11.38 18.16
CA CYS A 354 -8.89 10.79 16.89
C CYS A 354 -7.67 10.49 16.00
N PRO A 355 -6.94 9.39 16.24
CA PRO A 355 -5.82 8.99 15.39
C PRO A 355 -6.27 8.69 13.96
N ALA A 356 -7.51 8.20 13.80
CA ALA A 356 -8.14 7.91 12.53
C ALA A 356 -8.54 9.16 11.71
N CYS A 357 -8.38 10.37 12.26
CA CYS A 357 -8.61 11.62 11.55
C CYS A 357 -7.47 11.95 10.56
N GLY A 358 -6.28 11.37 10.73
CA GLY A 358 -5.20 11.46 9.75
C GLY A 358 -5.48 10.62 8.50
N VAL A 359 -4.89 11.03 7.37
CA VAL A 359 -4.94 10.25 6.12
C VAL A 359 -3.77 9.28 6.09
N PRO A 360 -3.99 7.97 5.83
CA PRO A 360 -2.91 7.02 5.63
C PRO A 360 -2.00 7.42 4.46
N PRO A 361 -0.72 7.01 4.46
CA PRO A 361 0.20 7.35 3.37
C PRO A 361 -0.28 6.86 2.00
N LEU A 362 0.10 7.58 0.94
CA LEU A 362 -0.09 7.16 -0.45
C LEU A 362 0.55 5.78 -0.67
N GLY A 363 -0.21 4.87 -1.27
CA GLY A 363 0.21 3.49 -1.53
C GLY A 363 0.04 2.49 -0.39
N THR A 364 -0.67 2.80 0.72
CA THR A 364 -0.86 1.85 1.84
C THR A 364 -2.21 1.11 1.85
N GLN A 365 -3.10 1.35 0.88
CA GLN A 365 -4.44 0.75 0.83
C GLN A 365 -4.48 -0.65 0.19
N GLY A 366 -3.34 -1.32 0.07
CA GLY A 366 -3.23 -2.65 -0.54
C GLY A 366 -1.94 -2.81 -1.34
N GLN A 367 -1.56 -4.06 -1.59
CA GLN A 367 -0.33 -4.41 -2.30
C GLN A 367 -0.31 -3.88 -3.75
N LEU A 368 -1.46 -3.83 -4.43
CA LEU A 368 -1.57 -3.26 -5.77
C LEU A 368 -1.22 -1.78 -5.76
N TRP A 369 -1.81 -1.02 -4.84
CA TRP A 369 -1.61 0.42 -4.71
C TRP A 369 -0.20 0.76 -4.26
N LEU A 370 0.36 -0.06 -3.37
CA LEU A 370 1.76 0.00 -3.00
C LEU A 370 2.63 -0.16 -4.24
N VAL A 371 2.45 -1.27 -4.99
CA VAL A 371 3.29 -1.56 -6.15
C VAL A 371 3.15 -0.49 -7.24
N LEU A 372 1.92 -0.02 -7.44
CA LEU A 372 1.62 1.04 -8.38
C LEU A 372 2.34 2.33 -8.01
N PHE A 373 2.25 2.77 -6.76
CA PHE A 373 2.88 4.00 -6.29
C PHE A 373 4.42 3.91 -6.26
N SER A 374 4.97 2.81 -5.74
CA SER A 374 6.41 2.68 -5.57
C SER A 374 7.18 2.19 -6.80
N GLN A 375 6.55 1.49 -7.75
CA GLN A 375 7.21 0.94 -8.94
C GLN A 375 6.61 1.44 -10.27
N GLY A 376 5.61 2.31 -10.23
CA GLY A 376 4.97 2.88 -11.41
C GLY A 376 4.20 1.85 -12.23
N TRP A 377 3.73 2.28 -13.41
CA TRP A 377 2.96 1.43 -14.32
C TRP A 377 3.75 0.22 -14.80
N VAL A 378 5.02 0.43 -15.19
CA VAL A 378 5.86 -0.62 -15.79
C VAL A 378 6.19 -1.72 -14.77
N GLY A 379 6.62 -1.34 -13.56
CA GLY A 379 6.91 -2.29 -12.51
C GLY A 379 5.66 -3.07 -12.08
N THR A 380 4.50 -2.42 -12.03
CA THR A 380 3.21 -3.08 -11.75
C THR A 380 2.86 -4.14 -12.78
N VAL A 381 3.07 -3.85 -14.07
CA VAL A 381 2.87 -4.85 -15.14
C VAL A 381 3.78 -6.06 -14.93
N PHE A 382 5.05 -5.87 -14.60
CA PHE A 382 5.97 -6.99 -14.33
C PHE A 382 5.54 -7.84 -13.13
N PHE A 383 5.11 -7.18 -12.05
CA PHE A 383 4.58 -7.83 -10.85
C PHE A 383 3.34 -8.69 -11.19
N LEU A 384 2.32 -8.08 -11.81
CA LEU A 384 1.07 -8.76 -12.13
C LEU A 384 1.28 -9.88 -13.18
N ALA A 385 2.10 -9.64 -14.20
CA ALA A 385 2.39 -10.64 -15.23
C ALA A 385 2.96 -11.93 -14.63
N PHE A 386 3.83 -11.84 -13.61
CA PHE A 386 4.37 -13.01 -12.94
C PHE A 386 3.26 -13.89 -12.32
N PHE A 387 2.37 -13.31 -11.53
CA PHE A 387 1.31 -14.05 -10.84
C PHE A 387 0.21 -14.54 -11.78
N VAL A 388 -0.20 -13.71 -12.76
CA VAL A 388 -1.22 -14.11 -13.75
C VAL A 388 -0.71 -15.27 -14.61
N LEU A 389 0.56 -15.25 -15.03
CA LEU A 389 1.15 -16.36 -15.76
C LEU A 389 1.34 -17.60 -14.88
N ALA A 390 1.68 -17.44 -13.59
CA ALA A 390 1.72 -18.56 -12.65
C ALA A 390 0.33 -19.21 -12.50
N LEU A 391 -0.70 -18.40 -12.31
CA LEU A 391 -2.10 -18.83 -12.21
C LEU A 391 -2.55 -19.56 -13.48
N ARG A 392 -2.27 -19.01 -14.66
CA ARG A 392 -2.60 -19.64 -15.94
C ARG A 392 -2.00 -21.06 -16.07
N ARG A 393 -0.81 -21.29 -15.52
CA ARG A 393 -0.15 -22.61 -15.56
C ARG A 393 -0.77 -23.61 -14.59
N THR A 394 -1.36 -23.15 -13.50
CA THR A 394 -1.95 -24.03 -12.48
C THR A 394 -3.47 -24.16 -12.60
N TRP A 395 -4.14 -23.28 -13.35
CA TRP A 395 -5.61 -23.16 -13.44
C TRP A 395 -6.32 -24.47 -13.79
N ARG A 396 -5.67 -25.37 -14.53
CA ARG A 396 -6.24 -26.68 -14.89
C ARG A 396 -6.41 -27.60 -13.67
N CYS A 397 -5.80 -27.28 -12.53
CA CYS A 397 -5.93 -28.00 -11.27
C CYS A 397 -5.78 -29.53 -11.46
N ARG A 398 -4.76 -30.01 -12.17
CA ARG A 398 -4.62 -31.44 -12.46
C ARG A 398 -4.14 -32.25 -11.25
N THR A 399 -3.38 -31.59 -10.39
CA THR A 399 -2.78 -32.18 -9.20
C THR A 399 -3.18 -31.37 -7.97
N LEU A 400 -2.87 -31.88 -6.78
CA LEU A 400 -3.15 -31.14 -5.55
C LEU A 400 -2.33 -29.85 -5.48
N ASN A 401 -1.03 -29.87 -5.81
CA ASN A 401 -0.20 -28.67 -5.73
C ASN A 401 -0.68 -27.61 -6.73
N GLN A 402 -1.10 -28.02 -7.94
CA GLN A 402 -1.74 -27.11 -8.89
C GLN A 402 -3.05 -26.55 -8.36
N THR A 403 -3.87 -27.37 -7.70
CA THR A 403 -5.13 -26.90 -7.09
C THR A 403 -4.83 -25.87 -6.01
N VAL A 404 -3.96 -26.18 -5.05
CA VAL A 404 -3.55 -25.26 -3.97
C VAL A 404 -2.99 -23.96 -4.56
N ALA A 405 -2.09 -24.03 -5.54
CA ALA A 405 -1.54 -22.85 -6.19
C ALA A 405 -2.61 -22.00 -6.88
N THR A 406 -3.57 -22.59 -7.58
CA THR A 406 -4.66 -21.85 -8.22
C THR A 406 -5.50 -21.08 -7.22
N PHE A 407 -5.93 -21.72 -6.11
CA PHE A 407 -6.71 -21.04 -5.08
C PHE A 407 -5.87 -19.99 -4.33
N VAL A 408 -4.65 -20.31 -3.94
CA VAL A 408 -3.75 -19.37 -3.23
C VAL A 408 -3.44 -18.15 -4.10
N ILE A 409 -3.11 -18.33 -5.38
CA ILE A 409 -2.83 -17.21 -6.29
C ILE A 409 -4.12 -16.43 -6.61
N GLY A 410 -5.25 -17.10 -6.82
CA GLY A 410 -6.54 -16.46 -7.07
C GLY A 410 -6.97 -15.57 -5.90
N VAL A 411 -6.89 -16.09 -4.67
CA VAL A 411 -7.14 -15.33 -3.44
C VAL A 411 -6.15 -14.19 -3.29
N PHE A 412 -4.87 -14.43 -3.54
CA PHE A 412 -3.86 -13.38 -3.48
C PHE A 412 -4.13 -12.23 -4.47
N LEU A 413 -4.48 -12.54 -5.72
CA LEU A 413 -4.84 -11.53 -6.74
C LEU A 413 -6.06 -10.71 -6.31
N LEU A 414 -7.08 -11.37 -5.75
CA LEU A 414 -8.25 -10.68 -5.19
C LEU A 414 -7.87 -9.75 -4.03
N GLN A 415 -6.91 -10.16 -3.20
CA GLN A 415 -6.46 -9.39 -2.04
C GLN A 415 -5.59 -8.20 -2.39
N LEU A 416 -4.96 -8.14 -3.57
CA LEU A 416 -4.03 -7.07 -3.91
C LEU A 416 -4.63 -5.67 -3.76
N SER A 417 -5.93 -5.50 -4.01
CA SER A 417 -6.61 -4.21 -3.91
C SER A 417 -7.02 -3.82 -2.49
N VAL A 418 -6.99 -4.75 -1.53
CA VAL A 418 -7.54 -4.56 -0.17
C VAL A 418 -6.49 -4.75 0.93
N TYR A 419 -5.53 -5.66 0.73
CA TYR A 419 -4.52 -6.02 1.72
C TYR A 419 -3.12 -5.71 1.24
N ASP A 420 -2.29 -5.23 2.17
CA ASP A 420 -0.84 -5.35 2.05
C ASP A 420 -0.50 -6.83 2.30
N THR A 421 -0.09 -7.52 1.23
CA THR A 421 0.20 -8.95 1.22
C THR A 421 1.70 -9.21 1.25
N MET A 422 2.50 -8.21 1.61
CA MET A 422 3.91 -8.40 1.92
C MET A 422 4.08 -9.24 3.19
N GLU A 423 5.30 -9.74 3.44
CA GLU A 423 5.67 -10.63 4.55
C GLU A 423 5.26 -12.10 4.33
N LEU A 424 4.73 -12.75 5.38
CA LEU A 424 4.30 -14.15 5.36
C LEU A 424 3.28 -14.47 4.25
N PRO A 425 2.27 -13.63 3.95
CA PRO A 425 1.35 -13.88 2.84
C PRO A 425 2.07 -14.08 1.49
N MET A 426 3.00 -13.21 1.12
CA MET A 426 3.80 -13.35 -0.10
C MET A 426 4.59 -14.66 -0.09
N MET A 427 5.16 -15.03 1.05
CA MET A 427 5.90 -16.29 1.20
C MET A 427 4.98 -17.52 1.04
N LEU A 428 3.74 -17.48 1.52
CA LEU A 428 2.74 -18.54 1.31
C LEU A 428 2.41 -18.70 -0.18
N VAL A 429 2.28 -17.58 -0.91
CA VAL A 429 2.02 -17.59 -2.36
C VAL A 429 3.21 -18.16 -3.12
N MET A 430 4.41 -17.69 -2.80
CA MET A 430 5.65 -18.17 -3.41
C MET A 430 5.90 -19.66 -3.11
N THR A 431 5.53 -20.14 -1.93
CA THR A 431 5.55 -21.55 -1.57
C THR A 431 4.60 -22.36 -2.46
N ALA A 432 3.38 -21.87 -2.72
CA ALA A 432 2.41 -22.58 -3.56
C ALA A 432 2.91 -22.69 -5.00
N ILE A 433 3.44 -21.59 -5.55
CA ILE A 433 4.04 -21.56 -6.88
C ILE A 433 5.24 -22.53 -6.93
N GLY A 434 6.09 -22.54 -5.89
CA GLY A 434 7.25 -23.43 -5.80
C GLY A 434 6.87 -24.91 -5.80
N LEU A 435 5.85 -25.31 -5.04
CA LEU A 435 5.36 -26.70 -5.01
C LEU A 435 4.74 -27.13 -6.35
N ALA A 436 3.91 -26.28 -6.96
CA ALA A 436 3.29 -26.58 -8.25
C ALA A 436 4.34 -26.68 -9.37
N TRP A 437 5.33 -25.78 -9.36
CA TRP A 437 6.45 -25.81 -10.31
C TRP A 437 7.33 -27.06 -10.12
N ARG A 438 7.66 -27.40 -8.87
CA ARG A 438 8.45 -28.60 -8.52
C ARG A 438 7.84 -29.85 -9.12
N GLU A 439 6.52 -30.01 -9.03
CA GLU A 439 5.79 -31.18 -9.55
C GLU A 439 5.75 -31.21 -11.07
N GLN A 440 5.68 -30.05 -11.75
CA GLN A 440 5.63 -29.98 -13.21
C GLN A 440 6.96 -30.37 -13.88
N GLY A 441 8.09 -30.36 -13.15
CA GLY A 441 9.42 -30.68 -13.67
C GLY A 441 9.95 -29.72 -14.75
N GLY A 442 9.17 -28.70 -15.13
CA GLY A 442 9.49 -27.75 -16.18
C GLY A 442 10.20 -26.52 -15.64
N GLY A 443 11.50 -26.42 -15.84
CA GLY A 443 12.26 -25.24 -15.46
C GLY A 443 13.43 -24.97 -16.41
N SER A 444 13.80 -23.71 -16.53
CA SER A 444 14.95 -23.29 -17.32
C SER A 444 16.12 -22.94 -16.40
N ARG A 445 17.35 -23.26 -16.83
CA ARG A 445 18.53 -22.75 -16.12
C ARG A 445 18.57 -21.24 -16.26
N LEU A 446 18.84 -20.55 -15.16
CA LEU A 446 19.14 -19.13 -15.22
C LEU A 446 20.49 -18.99 -15.94
N ARG A 447 20.46 -18.61 -17.22
CA ARG A 447 21.68 -18.32 -17.98
C ARG A 447 22.11 -16.91 -17.63
N SER A 448 23.34 -16.75 -17.14
CA SER A 448 23.95 -15.43 -17.06
C SER A 448 23.95 -14.81 -18.47
N PRO A 449 23.55 -13.54 -18.62
CA PRO A 449 23.65 -12.88 -19.91
C PRO A 449 25.11 -12.95 -20.38
N GLY A 450 25.34 -13.29 -21.65
CA GLY A 450 26.69 -13.27 -22.22
C GLY A 450 27.29 -11.87 -22.10
N ARG A 451 28.62 -11.76 -21.98
CA ARG A 451 29.31 -10.46 -21.77
C ARG A 451 28.86 -9.37 -22.75
N ARG A 452 28.67 -9.73 -24.03
CA ARG A 452 28.14 -8.81 -25.06
C ARG A 452 26.72 -8.30 -24.76
N ALA A 453 25.83 -9.18 -24.33
CA ALA A 453 24.47 -8.80 -23.95
C ALA A 453 24.47 -7.87 -22.73
N ALA A 454 25.29 -8.19 -21.72
CA ALA A 454 25.44 -7.34 -20.53
C ALA A 454 25.96 -5.94 -20.90
N VAL A 455 26.98 -5.85 -21.76
CA VAL A 455 27.51 -4.56 -22.25
C VAL A 455 26.47 -3.77 -23.03
N VAL A 456 25.69 -4.41 -23.91
CA VAL A 456 24.61 -3.73 -24.66
C VAL A 456 23.53 -3.20 -23.72
N VAL A 457 23.06 -4.01 -22.77
CA VAL A 457 22.04 -3.59 -21.80
C VAL A 457 22.56 -2.48 -20.90
N ALA A 458 23.80 -2.60 -20.39
CA ALA A 458 24.40 -1.56 -19.56
C ALA A 458 24.65 -0.26 -20.33
N GLY A 459 25.14 -0.33 -21.57
CA GLY A 459 25.37 0.84 -22.42
C GLY A 459 24.08 1.56 -22.81
N THR A 460 23.02 0.81 -23.16
CA THR A 460 21.70 1.39 -23.45
C THR A 460 21.02 1.96 -22.21
N ALA A 461 21.16 1.31 -21.06
CA ALA A 461 20.71 1.86 -19.78
C ALA A 461 21.44 3.17 -19.48
N ALA A 462 22.77 3.19 -19.52
CA ALA A 462 23.58 4.39 -19.27
C ALA A 462 23.22 5.54 -20.23
N LEU A 463 23.05 5.24 -21.53
CA LEU A 463 22.58 6.23 -22.51
C LEU A 463 21.19 6.77 -22.15
N GLY A 464 20.26 5.89 -21.76
CA GLY A 464 18.94 6.29 -21.29
C GLY A 464 19.00 7.19 -20.06
N GLY A 465 19.87 6.87 -19.08
CA GLY A 465 20.11 7.70 -17.90
C GLY A 465 20.70 9.07 -18.25
N LEU A 466 21.64 9.14 -19.21
CA LEU A 466 22.21 10.40 -19.72
C LEU A 466 21.15 11.24 -20.43
N LEU A 467 20.29 10.62 -21.26
CA LEU A 467 19.16 11.32 -21.89
C LEU A 467 18.17 11.84 -20.85
N GLY A 468 17.87 11.04 -19.82
CA GLY A 468 17.04 11.45 -18.68
C GLY A 468 17.66 12.60 -17.88
N ALA A 469 18.98 12.63 -17.72
CA ALA A 469 19.66 13.79 -17.14
C ALA A 469 19.57 15.02 -18.06
N ALA A 470 19.74 14.83 -19.37
CA ALA A 470 19.68 15.92 -20.34
C ALA A 470 18.29 16.58 -20.44
N THR A 471 17.19 15.85 -20.25
CA THR A 471 15.85 16.46 -20.20
C THR A 471 15.68 17.37 -18.99
N THR A 472 16.36 17.11 -17.87
CA THR A 472 16.34 18.02 -16.70
C THR A 472 17.11 19.31 -16.93
N LEU A 473 18.07 19.33 -17.86
CA LEU A 473 18.82 20.54 -18.24
C LEU A 473 18.03 21.46 -19.18
N ARG A 474 16.95 20.95 -19.80
CA ARG A 474 16.10 21.70 -20.74
C ARG A 474 14.92 22.41 -20.07
N HIS A 475 14.66 22.15 -18.79
CA HIS A 475 13.61 22.86 -18.06
C HIS A 475 14.17 24.17 -17.55
N ASP A 476 13.45 25.27 -17.77
CA ASP A 476 13.81 26.56 -17.19
C ASP A 476 13.95 26.42 -15.67
N PRO A 477 14.97 27.04 -15.06
CA PRO A 477 15.21 26.92 -13.63
C PRO A 477 14.08 27.63 -12.88
N HIS A 478 13.04 26.87 -12.54
CA HIS A 478 12.02 27.35 -11.63
C HIS A 478 12.67 27.58 -10.27
N ARG A 479 12.35 28.71 -9.66
CA ARG A 479 12.76 29.03 -8.30
C ARG A 479 11.52 28.99 -7.43
N THR A 480 11.68 28.52 -6.20
CA THR A 480 10.61 28.48 -5.23
C THR A 480 10.97 29.28 -3.99
N SER A 481 9.97 29.94 -3.43
CA SER A 481 10.04 30.60 -2.14
C SER A 481 8.76 30.30 -1.37
N THR A 482 8.91 30.13 -0.06
CA THR A 482 7.80 29.85 0.85
C THR A 482 7.69 30.95 1.88
N VAL A 483 6.50 31.54 1.98
CA VAL A 483 6.08 32.41 3.08
C VAL A 483 5.25 31.62 4.08
N THR A 484 5.58 31.76 5.36
CA THR A 484 4.82 31.20 6.48
C THR A 484 4.08 32.33 7.18
N VAL A 485 2.75 32.24 7.22
CA VAL A 485 1.84 33.20 7.83
C VAL A 485 1.19 32.56 9.06
N ALA A 486 1.35 33.14 10.24
CA ALA A 486 0.49 32.78 11.37
C ALA A 486 -0.78 33.59 11.29
N LEU A 487 -1.91 32.88 11.21
CA LEU A 487 -3.20 33.51 11.33
C LEU A 487 -3.54 33.67 12.81
N THR A 488 -3.91 34.89 13.17
CA THR A 488 -4.64 35.13 14.40
C THR A 488 -6.01 34.45 14.22
N PRO A 489 -6.37 33.49 15.08
CA PRO A 489 -7.66 32.79 15.01
C PRO A 489 -8.78 33.82 14.88
N SER A 490 -9.86 33.49 14.16
CA SER A 490 -11.04 34.35 14.12
C SER A 490 -11.39 34.73 15.56
N PRO A 491 -11.32 36.01 15.92
CA PRO A 491 -11.31 36.35 17.32
C PRO A 491 -12.62 35.93 17.98
N THR A 492 -12.52 35.20 19.09
CA THR A 492 -13.68 34.73 19.86
C THR A 492 -14.59 35.88 20.29
N TYR A 493 -14.09 37.12 20.32
CA TYR A 493 -14.91 38.31 20.60
C TYR A 493 -15.81 38.76 19.45
N LEU A 494 -15.58 38.32 18.21
CA LEU A 494 -16.54 38.46 17.11
C LEU A 494 -17.64 37.39 17.18
N ASP A 495 -17.46 36.39 18.05
CA ASP A 495 -18.42 35.35 18.38
C ASP A 495 -19.11 35.75 19.68
N VAL A 496 -20.11 36.63 19.54
CA VAL A 496 -20.94 37.11 20.64
C VAL A 496 -21.90 35.97 21.00
N GLY A 497 -21.39 34.96 21.70
CA GLY A 497 -22.02 33.65 21.90
C GLY A 497 -23.48 33.64 22.36
N ASP A 498 -24.11 32.48 22.20
CA ASP A 498 -25.49 32.14 22.53
C ASP A 498 -25.93 32.57 23.94
N PHE A 499 -26.57 33.74 24.07
CA PHE A 499 -27.45 34.07 25.22
C PHE A 499 -28.93 34.17 24.84
N ALA A 500 -29.28 33.85 23.58
CA ALA A 500 -30.68 33.73 23.16
C ALA A 500 -31.44 32.58 23.86
N ARG A 501 -30.76 31.76 24.68
CA ARG A 501 -31.38 30.65 25.43
C ARG A 501 -31.72 30.96 26.88
N GLU A 502 -31.29 32.09 27.46
CA GLU A 502 -31.49 32.37 28.89
C GLU A 502 -32.14 33.73 29.20
N VAL A 503 -32.89 34.30 28.26
CA VAL A 503 -33.84 35.38 28.56
C VAL A 503 -35.22 35.00 28.05
N THR A 504 -35.89 34.12 28.80
CA THR A 504 -37.32 33.88 28.68
C THR A 504 -38.07 34.99 29.40
N VAL A 505 -38.03 36.23 28.89
CA VAL A 505 -39.00 37.27 29.25
C VAL A 505 -39.23 38.17 28.04
N GLY A 506 -40.43 38.11 27.46
CA GLY A 506 -40.96 39.17 26.58
C GLY A 506 -40.55 39.15 25.11
N ALA A 507 -41.00 38.15 24.36
CA ALA A 507 -41.30 38.19 22.91
C ALA A 507 -40.32 38.93 21.96
N LEU A 508 -39.34 38.19 21.44
CA LEU A 508 -38.84 38.27 20.06
C LEU A 508 -38.21 36.90 19.71
N VAL A 509 -39.03 35.95 19.22
CA VAL A 509 -38.53 34.71 18.60
C VAL A 509 -39.14 34.62 17.22
N ASP A 510 -38.32 34.84 16.19
CA ASP A 510 -38.40 34.17 14.87
C ASP A 510 -37.30 34.65 13.91
N GLN A 511 -36.06 34.68 14.38
CA GLN A 511 -34.91 34.72 13.48
C GLN A 511 -33.93 33.64 13.98
N PRO A 512 -33.71 32.54 13.24
CA PRO A 512 -32.61 31.65 13.56
C PRO A 512 -31.35 32.49 13.49
N VAL A 513 -30.70 32.71 14.63
CA VAL A 513 -29.37 33.32 14.67
C VAL A 513 -28.46 32.34 13.95
N VAL A 514 -28.19 32.61 12.67
CA VAL A 514 -27.23 31.85 11.88
C VAL A 514 -25.91 31.95 12.63
N GLN A 515 -25.51 30.87 13.29
CA GLN A 515 -24.21 30.79 13.93
C GLN A 515 -23.16 31.16 12.88
N PRO A 516 -22.32 32.17 13.13
CA PRO A 516 -21.26 32.49 12.19
C PRO A 516 -20.34 31.28 12.08
N VAL A 517 -20.30 30.64 10.91
CA VAL A 517 -19.34 29.58 10.62
C VAL A 517 -17.95 30.17 10.85
N ALA A 518 -17.25 29.68 11.87
CA ALA A 518 -15.89 30.11 12.18
C ALA A 518 -15.02 29.94 10.93
N ALA A 519 -14.26 30.98 10.55
CA ALA A 519 -13.36 30.86 9.40
C ALA A 519 -12.33 29.76 9.70
N THR A 520 -12.40 28.68 8.94
CA THR A 520 -11.43 27.59 9.01
C THR A 520 -10.19 27.97 8.21
N ILE A 521 -9.07 27.33 8.50
CA ILE A 521 -7.84 27.52 7.69
C ILE A 521 -8.06 27.20 6.20
N ASP A 522 -9.01 26.35 5.88
CA ASP A 522 -9.42 26.05 4.50
C ASP A 522 -10.14 27.22 3.84
N THR A 523 -11.04 27.89 4.56
CA THR A 523 -11.67 29.12 4.06
C THR A 523 -10.65 30.24 3.86
N GLU A 524 -9.65 30.32 4.75
CA GLU A 524 -8.53 31.25 4.65
C GLU A 524 -7.63 30.94 3.45
N ALA A 525 -7.36 29.67 3.17
CA ALA A 525 -6.63 29.24 1.96
C ALA A 525 -7.40 29.56 0.66
N ALA A 526 -8.73 29.47 0.67
CA ALA A 526 -9.56 29.90 -0.46
C ALA A 526 -9.49 31.43 -0.66
N LEU A 527 -9.46 32.21 0.43
CA LEU A 527 -9.27 33.66 0.41
C LEU A 527 -7.92 34.06 -0.20
N VAL A 528 -6.83 33.34 0.12
CA VAL A 528 -5.51 33.54 -0.53
C VAL A 528 -5.61 33.42 -2.05
N ARG A 529 -6.41 32.49 -2.56
CA ARG A 529 -6.61 32.24 -3.99
C ARG A 529 -7.68 33.14 -4.65
N SER A 530 -8.25 34.08 -3.89
CA SER A 530 -9.29 34.97 -4.38
C SER A 530 -8.78 35.87 -5.51
N GLN A 531 -9.68 36.23 -6.44
CA GLN A 531 -9.35 37.11 -7.56
C GLN A 531 -8.81 38.47 -7.09
N ARG A 532 -9.32 39.00 -5.97
CA ARG A 532 -8.90 40.31 -5.43
C ARG A 532 -7.47 40.27 -4.91
N ALA A 533 -7.14 39.30 -4.05
CA ALA A 533 -5.81 39.15 -3.48
C ALA A 533 -4.77 38.91 -4.59
N LEU A 534 -5.05 37.98 -5.51
CA LEU A 534 -4.13 37.66 -6.60
C LEU A 534 -3.99 38.80 -7.62
N ALA A 535 -5.04 39.58 -7.88
CA ALA A 535 -4.94 40.72 -8.80
C ALA A 535 -4.07 41.85 -8.25
N ARG A 536 -4.22 42.19 -6.96
CA ARG A 536 -3.37 43.21 -6.32
C ARG A 536 -1.92 42.74 -6.19
N ALA A 537 -1.73 41.48 -5.79
CA ALA A 537 -0.39 40.89 -5.73
C ALA A 537 0.27 40.88 -7.12
N GLY A 538 -0.48 40.47 -8.15
CA GLY A 538 -0.02 40.42 -9.54
C GLY A 538 0.43 41.78 -10.08
N GLN A 539 -0.28 42.86 -9.73
CA GLN A 539 0.12 44.23 -10.08
C GLN A 539 1.48 44.61 -9.48
N ARG A 540 1.79 44.16 -8.24
CA ARG A 540 3.08 44.46 -7.59
C ARG A 540 4.27 43.73 -8.20
N VAL A 541 4.04 42.51 -8.72
CA VAL A 541 5.12 41.64 -9.22
C VAL A 541 5.08 41.41 -10.72
N ALA A 542 4.27 42.19 -11.44
CA ALA A 542 4.07 42.11 -12.88
C ALA A 542 3.68 40.70 -13.40
N MET A 543 2.88 39.97 -12.61
CA MET A 543 2.34 38.66 -12.98
C MET A 543 0.83 38.75 -13.14
N SER A 544 0.25 37.98 -14.07
CA SER A 544 -1.19 37.90 -14.18
C SER A 544 -1.81 37.14 -12.99
N PRO A 545 -3.07 37.42 -12.62
CA PRO A 545 -3.74 36.69 -11.55
C PRO A 545 -3.90 35.20 -11.84
N ARG A 546 -3.89 34.79 -13.11
CA ARG A 546 -3.95 33.38 -13.53
C ARG A 546 -2.60 32.69 -13.29
N GLU A 547 -1.50 33.31 -13.70
CA GLU A 547 -0.15 32.77 -13.45
C GLU A 547 0.11 32.60 -11.95
N LEU A 548 -0.20 33.62 -11.13
CA LEU A 548 -0.06 33.49 -9.67
C LEU A 548 -0.93 32.36 -9.09
N ARG A 549 -2.12 32.11 -9.65
CA ARG A 549 -3.02 31.04 -9.19
C ARG A 549 -2.46 29.66 -9.50
N ASP A 550 -1.85 29.52 -10.68
CA ASP A 550 -1.28 28.25 -11.14
C ASP A 550 0.04 27.95 -10.41
N ASP A 551 0.82 28.98 -10.07
CA ASP A 551 2.14 28.87 -9.43
C ASP A 551 2.09 28.81 -7.89
N ILE A 552 0.94 29.10 -7.27
CA ILE A 552 0.78 29.11 -5.80
C ILE A 552 0.26 27.77 -5.24
N SER A 553 1.07 27.19 -4.37
CA SER A 553 0.68 26.09 -3.49
C SER A 553 0.39 26.62 -2.09
N VAL A 554 -0.81 26.30 -1.57
CA VAL A 554 -1.25 26.68 -0.22
C VAL A 554 -1.38 25.41 0.61
N THR A 555 -0.60 25.33 1.70
CA THR A 555 -0.60 24.19 2.62
C THR A 555 -0.60 24.69 4.06
N ALA A 556 -0.80 23.80 5.02
CA ALA A 556 -0.73 24.12 6.44
C ALA A 556 -0.13 22.94 7.21
N PRO A 557 0.73 23.18 8.22
CA PRO A 557 1.11 22.13 9.15
C PRO A 557 -0.12 21.52 9.83
N PRO A 558 -0.14 20.20 10.09
CA PRO A 558 -1.27 19.55 10.74
C PRO A 558 -1.62 20.22 12.07
N LEU A 559 -2.92 20.42 12.31
CA LEU A 559 -3.48 20.96 13.55
C LEU A 559 -2.98 22.37 13.91
N SER A 560 -2.67 23.20 12.90
CA SER A 560 -2.17 24.56 13.10
C SER A 560 -3.07 25.62 12.43
N THR A 561 -2.93 26.87 12.87
CA THR A 561 -3.48 28.07 12.20
C THR A 561 -2.45 28.74 11.29
N VAL A 562 -1.42 27.99 10.87
CA VAL A 562 -0.30 28.52 10.09
C VAL A 562 -0.47 28.15 8.62
N LEU A 563 -0.50 29.16 7.74
CA LEU A 563 -0.49 28.97 6.30
C LEU A 563 0.94 28.98 5.76
N GLN A 564 1.23 28.05 4.87
CA GLN A 564 2.46 28.00 4.08
C GLN A 564 2.10 28.25 2.61
N LEU A 565 2.52 29.40 2.13
CA LEU A 565 2.33 29.86 0.75
C LEU A 565 3.62 29.66 -0.01
N THR A 566 3.65 28.66 -0.89
CA THR A 566 4.82 28.35 -1.71
C THR A 566 4.54 28.76 -3.15
N LEU A 567 5.31 29.71 -3.66
CA LEU A 567 5.28 30.07 -5.08
C LEU A 567 6.47 29.49 -5.81
N THR A 568 6.20 29.00 -7.02
CA THR A 568 7.22 28.44 -7.90
C THR A 568 7.15 29.12 -9.26
N THR A 569 8.08 30.00 -9.57
CA THR A 569 8.06 30.82 -10.79
C THR A 569 9.25 30.52 -11.68
N ALA A 570 9.07 30.65 -12.99
CA ALA A 570 10.18 30.66 -13.96
C ALA A 570 10.85 32.04 -14.02
N ALA A 571 12.09 32.09 -14.48
CA ALA A 571 12.75 33.35 -14.82
C ALA A 571 11.91 34.09 -15.90
N PRO A 572 11.73 35.43 -15.80
CA PRO A 572 12.44 36.38 -14.94
C PRO A 572 11.79 36.65 -13.56
N HIS A 573 10.66 36.04 -13.23
CA HIS A 573 9.89 36.39 -12.02
C HIS A 573 10.60 35.94 -10.74
N ASP A 574 10.66 36.83 -9.74
CA ASP A 574 11.20 36.51 -8.42
C ASP A 574 10.12 35.87 -7.52
N PRO A 575 10.25 34.57 -7.18
CA PRO A 575 9.26 33.89 -6.35
C PRO A 575 9.25 34.43 -4.92
N GLU A 576 10.35 35.03 -4.43
CA GLU A 576 10.39 35.62 -3.10
C GLU A 576 9.50 36.87 -3.02
N ALA A 577 9.67 37.79 -3.98
CA ALA A 577 8.81 38.95 -4.12
C ALA A 577 7.35 38.55 -4.34
N ALA A 578 7.09 37.56 -5.20
CA ALA A 578 5.74 37.06 -5.46
C ALA A 578 5.07 36.45 -4.20
N ALA A 579 5.79 35.59 -3.47
CA ALA A 579 5.27 34.97 -2.24
C ALA A 579 4.97 36.00 -1.16
N ARG A 580 5.87 36.97 -0.98
CA ARG A 580 5.64 38.09 -0.05
C ARG A 580 4.44 38.94 -0.47
N ALA A 581 4.35 39.32 -1.74
CA ALA A 581 3.26 40.15 -2.25
C ALA A 581 1.89 39.47 -2.06
N VAL A 582 1.78 38.17 -2.37
CA VAL A 582 0.53 37.43 -2.16
C VAL A 582 0.18 37.36 -0.67
N ALA A 583 1.14 37.08 0.21
CA ALA A 583 0.89 37.01 1.65
C ALA A 583 0.43 38.36 2.24
N GLU A 584 1.08 39.46 1.86
CA GLU A 584 0.74 40.80 2.32
C GLU A 584 -0.64 41.25 1.82
N GLU A 585 -0.94 41.03 0.54
CA GLU A 585 -2.24 41.40 -0.04
C GLU A 585 -3.38 40.56 0.53
N TYR A 586 -3.13 39.27 0.80
CA TYR A 586 -4.06 38.43 1.54
C TYR A 586 -4.33 38.97 2.95
N LEU A 587 -3.29 39.30 3.73
CA LEU A 587 -3.45 39.84 5.08
C LEU A 587 -4.17 41.20 5.08
N ALA A 588 -3.94 42.03 4.06
CA ALA A 588 -4.64 43.31 3.87
C ALA A 588 -6.14 43.11 3.56
N GLU A 589 -6.47 42.19 2.65
CA GLU A 589 -7.87 41.84 2.34
C GLU A 589 -8.55 41.25 3.57
N ARG A 590 -7.87 40.35 4.30
CA ARG A 590 -8.39 39.77 5.55
C ARG A 590 -8.65 40.82 6.61
N ARG A 591 -7.74 41.78 6.80
CA ARG A 591 -7.93 42.89 7.76
C ARG A 591 -9.16 43.71 7.40
N THR A 592 -9.29 44.08 6.12
CA THR A 592 -10.45 44.82 5.60
C THR A 592 -11.75 44.07 5.86
N TYR A 593 -11.78 42.76 5.58
CA TYR A 593 -12.93 41.90 5.82
C TYR A 593 -13.31 41.83 7.32
N LEU A 594 -12.31 41.68 8.21
CA LEU A 594 -12.56 41.63 9.65
C LEU A 594 -13.05 42.99 10.20
N GLU A 595 -12.53 44.10 9.67
CA GLU A 595 -12.97 45.45 10.04
C GLU A 595 -14.40 45.74 9.58
N ASP A 596 -14.76 45.37 8.36
CA ASP A 596 -16.12 45.52 7.81
C ASP A 596 -17.13 44.67 8.61
N ARG A 597 -16.77 43.42 8.90
CA ARG A 597 -17.58 42.52 9.73
C ARG A 597 -17.79 43.06 11.14
N ARG A 598 -16.74 43.59 11.76
CA ARG A 598 -16.83 44.25 13.07
C ARG A 598 -17.77 45.44 13.02
N THR A 599 -17.64 46.29 12.00
CA THR A 599 -18.47 47.50 11.84
C THR A 599 -19.94 47.13 11.67
N THR A 600 -20.23 46.11 10.85
CA THR A 600 -21.58 45.57 10.65
C THR A 600 -22.15 44.98 11.95
N LEU A 601 -21.34 44.25 12.71
CA LEU A 601 -21.77 43.66 13.98
C LEU A 601 -22.06 44.73 15.04
N VAL A 602 -21.21 45.74 15.16
CA VAL A 602 -21.42 46.89 16.06
C VAL A 602 -22.72 47.60 15.69
N ALA A 603 -22.96 47.89 14.40
CA ALA A 603 -24.20 48.52 13.94
C ALA A 603 -25.44 47.69 14.31
N ARG A 604 -25.39 46.37 14.12
CA ARG A 604 -26.48 45.47 14.51
C ARG A 604 -26.71 45.41 16.03
N LEU A 605 -25.65 45.42 16.83
CA LEU A 605 -25.77 45.45 18.29
C LEU A 605 -26.33 46.79 18.78
N GLN A 606 -25.95 47.90 18.14
CA GLN A 606 -26.50 49.23 18.42
C GLN A 606 -27.99 49.30 18.09
N GLU A 607 -28.40 48.77 16.94
CA GLU A 607 -29.81 48.68 16.54
C GLU A 607 -30.63 47.85 17.55
N ARG A 608 -30.10 46.69 17.98
CA ARG A 608 -30.73 45.87 19.02
C ARG A 608 -30.82 46.58 20.36
N LEU A 609 -29.77 47.30 20.76
CA LEU A 609 -29.77 48.06 22.01
C LEU A 609 -30.80 49.20 21.96
N ALA A 610 -30.99 49.84 20.79
CA ALA A 610 -31.96 50.90 20.59
C ALA A 610 -33.42 50.39 20.56
N ALA A 611 -33.65 49.14 20.16
CA ALA A 611 -34.96 48.51 20.13
C ALA A 611 -35.48 48.05 21.51
N ILE A 612 -34.63 48.05 22.55
CA ILE A 612 -34.97 47.61 23.91
C ILE A 612 -35.50 48.81 24.72
N ASP A 613 -36.62 48.63 25.43
CA ASP A 613 -37.17 49.64 26.34
C ASP A 613 -36.14 49.97 27.45
N PRO A 614 -35.72 51.23 27.59
CA PRO A 614 -34.73 51.62 28.60
C PRO A 614 -35.27 51.59 30.04
N THR A 615 -36.59 51.61 30.22
CA THR A 615 -37.27 51.73 31.51
C THR A 615 -37.69 50.39 32.11
N ASP A 616 -37.83 49.35 31.28
CA ASP A 616 -38.21 48.02 31.74
C ASP A 616 -37.03 47.33 32.45
N PRO A 617 -37.16 46.95 33.74
CA PRO A 617 -36.12 46.25 34.49
C PRO A 617 -35.84 44.84 33.96
N ALA A 618 -36.78 44.19 33.26
CA ALA A 618 -36.59 42.87 32.67
C ALA A 618 -35.42 42.83 31.68
N TRP A 619 -35.10 43.97 31.06
CA TRP A 619 -34.03 44.09 30.05
C TRP A 619 -32.71 44.64 30.59
N ALA A 620 -32.59 44.95 31.89
CA ALA A 620 -31.40 45.61 32.45
C ALA A 620 -30.10 44.83 32.24
N ALA A 621 -30.14 43.50 32.39
CA ALA A 621 -29.00 42.63 32.16
C ALA A 621 -28.57 42.63 30.68
N THR A 622 -29.53 42.48 29.76
CA THR A 622 -29.30 42.50 28.31
C THR A 622 -28.71 43.83 27.84
N ARG A 623 -29.21 44.97 28.34
CA ARG A 623 -28.65 46.29 28.01
C ARG A 623 -27.20 46.45 28.46
N THR A 624 -26.89 45.99 29.68
CA THR A 624 -25.53 46.04 30.23
C THR A 624 -24.57 45.21 29.38
N TYR A 625 -25.01 44.02 28.99
CA TYR A 625 -24.25 43.14 28.10
C TYR A 625 -24.02 43.75 26.71
N LEU A 626 -25.07 44.23 26.04
CA LEU A 626 -24.95 44.82 24.71
C LEU A 626 -23.99 46.01 24.71
N ARG A 627 -24.03 46.85 25.75
CA ARG A 627 -23.08 47.96 25.94
C ARG A 627 -21.65 47.44 26.12
N ALA A 628 -21.44 46.45 26.97
CA ALA A 628 -20.13 45.86 27.17
C ALA A 628 -19.58 45.20 25.88
N ALA A 629 -20.43 44.54 25.10
CA ALA A 629 -20.06 43.94 23.82
C ALA A 629 -19.71 45.01 22.76
N ILE A 630 -20.48 46.10 22.66
CA ILE A 630 -20.18 47.23 21.78
C ILE A 630 -18.87 47.91 22.20
N ASP A 631 -18.68 48.19 23.49
CA ASP A 631 -17.47 48.81 24.02
C ASP A 631 -16.24 47.92 23.76
N HIS A 632 -16.36 46.63 23.98
CA HIS A 632 -15.30 45.67 23.67
C HIS A 632 -14.94 45.66 22.17
N LEU A 633 -15.94 45.59 21.28
CA LEU A 633 -15.72 45.59 19.82
C LEU A 633 -15.17 46.92 19.27
N THR A 634 -15.50 48.04 19.90
CA THR A 634 -15.01 49.36 19.48
C THR A 634 -13.57 49.60 19.94
N THR A 635 -13.22 49.13 21.14
CA THR A 635 -11.88 49.26 21.73
C THR A 635 -10.86 48.25 21.18
N HIS A 636 -11.29 47.04 20.80
CA HIS A 636 -10.39 46.00 20.28
C HIS A 636 -10.44 45.94 18.74
N ARG A 637 -9.27 46.10 18.10
CA ARG A 637 -9.15 45.97 16.64
C ARG A 637 -8.75 44.54 16.24
N PRO A 638 -9.29 44.01 15.12
CA PRO A 638 -8.94 42.68 14.63
C PRO A 638 -7.51 42.63 14.11
N ASP A 639 -6.73 41.68 14.64
CA ASP A 639 -5.46 41.29 14.06
C ASP A 639 -5.69 40.22 12.97
N ALA A 640 -5.19 40.50 11.77
CA ALA A 640 -5.30 39.61 10.62
C ALA A 640 -4.28 38.46 10.67
N GLY A 641 -3.26 38.55 11.51
CA GLY A 641 -2.13 37.64 11.52
C GLY A 641 -0.87 38.28 10.94
N THR A 642 0.22 37.53 11.01
CA THR A 642 1.56 38.04 10.73
C THR A 642 2.38 37.09 9.88
N LEU A 643 3.26 37.66 9.06
CA LEU A 643 4.29 36.92 8.35
C LEU A 643 5.40 36.58 9.35
N ILE A 644 5.60 35.28 9.63
CA ILE A 644 6.61 34.84 10.61
C ILE A 644 7.93 34.48 9.91
N ARG A 645 7.85 33.92 8.71
CA ARG A 645 9.04 33.42 8.02
C ARG A 645 8.90 33.57 6.51
N LEU A 646 9.95 34.05 5.88
CA LEU A 646 10.13 33.98 4.44
C LEU A 646 11.41 33.19 4.16
N THR A 647 11.31 32.20 3.30
CA THR A 647 12.47 31.42 2.87
C THR A 647 13.03 32.05 1.59
N PRO A 648 14.34 32.32 1.50
CA PRO A 648 14.92 32.93 0.30
C PRO A 648 14.67 32.05 -0.92
N ALA A 649 14.54 32.67 -2.10
CA ALA A 649 14.28 31.97 -3.35
C ALA A 649 15.37 30.91 -3.65
N ARG A 650 15.00 29.63 -3.56
CA ARG A 650 15.88 28.51 -3.88
C ARG A 650 15.56 27.98 -5.28
N PRO A 651 16.55 27.56 -6.07
CA PRO A 651 16.24 26.79 -7.27
C PRO A 651 15.45 25.55 -6.83
N VAL A 652 14.33 25.29 -7.49
CA VAL A 652 13.72 23.97 -7.42
C VAL A 652 14.75 23.05 -8.05
N GLY A 653 15.47 22.30 -7.21
CA GLY A 653 16.38 21.29 -7.73
C GLY A 653 15.54 20.42 -8.64
N ALA A 654 15.81 20.44 -9.94
CA ALA A 654 15.17 19.52 -10.86
C ALA A 654 15.35 18.14 -10.23
N ASP A 655 14.26 17.47 -9.88
CA ASP A 655 14.34 16.14 -9.28
C ASP A 655 14.96 15.24 -10.34
N ARG A 656 16.29 15.14 -10.33
CA ARG A 656 17.05 14.37 -11.32
C ARG A 656 16.83 12.88 -11.08
N GLY A 657 16.41 12.50 -9.87
CA GLY A 657 16.19 11.11 -9.48
C GLY A 657 15.19 10.44 -10.40
N VAL A 658 14.03 11.05 -10.62
CA VAL A 658 12.97 10.45 -11.45
C VAL A 658 13.35 10.33 -12.93
N PRO A 659 13.78 11.38 -13.65
CA PRO A 659 14.12 11.30 -15.07
C PRO A 659 15.33 10.42 -15.34
N VAL A 660 16.39 10.50 -14.52
CA VAL A 660 17.58 9.65 -14.67
C VAL A 660 17.22 8.19 -14.44
N THR A 661 16.49 7.88 -13.37
CA THR A 661 16.09 6.50 -13.05
C THR A 661 15.15 5.94 -14.12
N SER A 662 14.17 6.74 -14.58
CA SER A 662 13.28 6.35 -15.69
C SER A 662 14.06 6.10 -16.98
N GLY A 663 15.03 6.96 -17.30
CA GLY A 663 15.92 6.80 -18.43
C GLY A 663 16.75 5.52 -18.35
N LEU A 664 17.38 5.24 -17.21
CA LEU A 664 18.10 3.98 -16.95
C LEU A 664 17.20 2.77 -17.16
N ALA A 665 15.96 2.84 -16.64
CA ALA A 665 14.99 1.76 -16.70
C ALA A 665 14.55 1.44 -18.13
N LEU A 666 14.14 2.47 -18.88
CA LEU A 666 13.71 2.35 -20.28
C LEU A 666 14.86 1.95 -21.19
N GLY A 667 16.04 2.53 -21.01
CA GLY A 667 17.25 2.17 -21.75
C GLY A 667 17.62 0.70 -21.53
N GLY A 668 17.58 0.22 -20.28
CA GLY A 668 17.82 -1.17 -19.94
C GLY A 668 16.80 -2.14 -20.57
N LEU A 669 15.51 -1.77 -20.57
CA LEU A 669 14.47 -2.56 -21.26
C LEU A 669 14.69 -2.61 -22.77
N ALA A 670 15.01 -1.48 -23.40
CA ALA A 670 15.30 -1.43 -24.83
C ALA A 670 16.52 -2.31 -25.18
N GLY A 671 17.57 -2.28 -24.36
CA GLY A 671 18.72 -3.17 -24.49
C GLY A 671 18.34 -4.65 -24.38
N LEU A 672 17.50 -5.01 -23.41
CA LEU A 672 17.03 -6.38 -23.22
C LEU A 672 16.21 -6.88 -24.41
N ILE A 673 15.34 -6.04 -24.97
CA ILE A 673 14.56 -6.33 -26.18
C ILE A 673 15.50 -6.50 -27.38
N GLY A 674 16.45 -5.57 -27.56
CA GLY A 674 17.41 -5.59 -28.68
C GLY A 674 18.32 -6.82 -28.70
N VAL A 675 18.69 -7.34 -27.52
CA VAL A 675 19.48 -8.59 -27.41
C VAL A 675 18.64 -9.84 -27.74
N ARG A 676 17.33 -9.81 -27.47
CA ARG A 676 16.43 -10.96 -27.69
C ARG A 676 15.86 -11.04 -29.11
N LEU A 677 15.84 -9.94 -29.85
CA LEU A 677 15.38 -9.95 -31.24
C LEU A 677 16.36 -10.77 -32.11
N PRO A 678 15.89 -11.77 -32.87
CA PRO A 678 16.76 -12.51 -33.77
C PRO A 678 17.30 -11.56 -34.83
N ARG A 679 18.63 -11.35 -34.87
CA ARG A 679 19.28 -10.63 -35.96
C ARG A 679 19.04 -11.44 -37.24
N ARG A 680 18.11 -10.98 -38.09
CA ARG A 680 18.03 -11.44 -39.49
C ARG A 680 19.40 -11.23 -40.11
N ARG A 681 20.18 -12.31 -40.25
CA ARG A 681 21.43 -12.27 -41.00
C ARG A 681 21.05 -11.89 -42.43
N ARG A 682 21.40 -10.67 -42.86
CA ARG A 682 21.51 -10.35 -44.29
C ARG A 682 22.58 -11.29 -44.84
N SER A 683 22.17 -12.35 -45.53
CA SER A 683 23.09 -13.14 -46.35
C SER A 683 23.56 -12.22 -47.47
N LYS A 684 24.77 -11.66 -47.33
CA LYS A 684 25.52 -11.22 -48.51
C LYS A 684 25.84 -12.49 -49.29
N THR A 685 25.04 -12.78 -50.31
CA THR A 685 25.40 -13.67 -51.41
C THR A 685 26.69 -13.14 -52.02
N ARG A 686 27.80 -13.73 -51.61
CA ARG A 686 29.09 -13.58 -52.27
C ARG A 686 28.99 -14.46 -53.51
N THR A 687 28.61 -13.87 -54.63
CA THR A 687 28.65 -14.51 -55.95
C THR A 687 30.10 -14.79 -56.32
N THR A 688 30.60 -15.97 -55.96
CA THR A 688 31.74 -16.58 -56.65
C THR A 688 31.24 -17.07 -58.01
N LYS A 689 31.76 -16.44 -59.05
CA LYS A 689 31.52 -16.75 -60.46
C LYS A 689 32.50 -17.86 -60.83
N GLU A 690 32.01 -19.09 -61.00
CA GLU A 690 32.73 -20.17 -61.69
C GLU A 690 31.80 -20.76 -62.78
N PRO A 691 32.33 -21.21 -63.94
CA PRO A 691 31.56 -21.55 -65.14
C PRO A 691 31.04 -23.01 -65.15
N PRO A 692 30.14 -23.39 -66.09
CA PRO A 692 29.23 -24.51 -65.92
C PRO A 692 29.75 -25.89 -66.34
N ALA A 693 29.03 -26.89 -65.83
CA ALA A 693 29.21 -28.33 -65.82
C ALA A 693 29.22 -29.06 -67.19
N GLY A 694 29.94 -30.18 -67.23
CA GLY A 694 29.72 -31.31 -68.15
C GLY A 694 28.97 -32.46 -67.47
N LEU A 695 28.08 -33.10 -68.23
CA LEU A 695 27.09 -34.15 -67.87
C LEU A 695 27.65 -35.45 -67.25
N PRO A 696 26.76 -36.29 -66.69
CA PRO A 696 26.58 -37.59 -67.36
C PRO A 696 25.13 -38.07 -67.52
N ALA A 697 24.97 -38.99 -68.47
CA ALA A 697 23.76 -39.58 -69.01
C ALA A 697 23.15 -40.70 -68.15
N ARG A 698 21.86 -40.96 -68.43
CA ARG A 698 20.99 -42.04 -67.93
C ARG A 698 21.47 -43.45 -68.32
N ALA A 699 21.07 -44.45 -67.54
CA ALA A 699 20.80 -45.80 -68.04
C ALA A 699 19.67 -46.46 -67.23
N GLU A 700 18.73 -47.06 -67.97
CA GLU A 700 17.59 -47.90 -67.61
C GLU A 700 18.03 -49.16 -66.83
N GLU A 701 17.31 -49.60 -65.79
CA GLU A 701 16.12 -50.47 -65.80
C GLU A 701 16.39 -51.89 -66.36
N VAL A 702 16.55 -52.89 -65.48
CA VAL A 702 16.11 -54.28 -65.71
C VAL A 702 15.72 -54.92 -64.37
N LEU A 703 14.49 -55.42 -64.37
CA LEU A 703 13.78 -56.22 -63.37
C LEU A 703 14.15 -57.71 -63.52
N VAL A 704 14.06 -58.52 -62.44
CA VAL A 704 13.37 -59.83 -62.37
C VAL A 704 13.96 -60.77 -61.28
N HIS A 705 13.07 -61.04 -60.31
CA HIS A 705 12.80 -62.24 -59.50
C HIS A 705 13.87 -63.20 -58.94
N ALA A 706 13.85 -63.24 -57.60
CA ALA A 706 13.44 -64.36 -56.73
C ALA A 706 14.20 -65.71 -56.76
N GLY A 707 14.81 -65.99 -55.60
CA GLY A 707 15.14 -67.28 -55.01
C GLY A 707 15.42 -67.04 -53.53
#